data_AF-A0A1Q5E6N6-F1
#
_entry.id   AF-A0A1Q5E6N6-F1
#
_cell.length_a   1.000
_cell.length_b   1.000
_cell.length_c   1.000
_cell.angle_alpha   90.00
_cell.angle_beta   90.00
_cell.angle_gamma   90.00
#
_symmetry.space_group_name_H-M   'P 1'
#
loop_
_entity.id
_entity.type
_entity.pdbx_description
1 polymer ?
#
loop_
_entity_poly.entity_id
_entity_poly.type
_entity_poly.pdbx_seq_one_letter_code
_entity_poly.pdbx_strand_id
1 'polypeptide(L)'
;MRTGPVRRGGGAVRGSALLASAFALVLLGPVLPGQAAGTAPVAVRTASAAHGEAHRDTVTLVTGDTVTVTTDGAGRVAVDAEAVAGTSTGVATTFRTEQGPSGDTYVIPDSAGEGLAAGRLDRELFNVTRLAADGQGAPGSDTLPFIVDYPGTPARSTLAARAGDVPGVTHRTPLTSLGAAAVDVEKDALHAFYRAVLDGPEAVVRPDRRVRATLDVSVPQIGAPEVWKSGYDGTGVKVAVLDSGIDFGHPDLEGRVLDSESFIPGQDVQDGRGHGTHVASTVAGSGAASDGKYKGVAPGAGLLIGKVLDNTGNGDESTVIAGMEWAVSQGADIVSMSLGAPTEEGSDLLSEAVDALSESSGALFVIAAGNTGPGRSTVASPGTARTALTVGAVDSQDRLAAFSGRGPTATGALKPEITAPGVGIVAAKAAGTHIGKDVGEYYTALDGTSMATPHVAGAAALLKQQHPGWRAGRLKDALVSAAQTAPDDEVYEQGAGRVAVDRASAQSVTATGTADFGDVRDEERKVSRDVVYTNDGDHAVTLSLALDLGRGSTVPEGGATLSADTVTVPAHDSAAVTLTVDPARTGTGRYDGYLTATGDGTHLTTAVGWTEQPPKHTVHFTFTGRDGKPGGQTNLQILNMTSGDAELQSITFMGDGTWETQLPEGDYALQALVTTYDTNRIPLAVDTFAEPELTVDGDRTVRIDARQAHELTARVDGERAPLERAALGVTARRTLGDGATAAIGIANGVSDRTTRYGAIASHTTARHGTFDLTAEHRLRDPLVQGTWKAGGTTHRLDLLTPDLGKRFTGDRRLTAVDVGTGTEADYAGKDLTGKLAVVRANGWLVPLLATAAQHHAAAVLAIRPTEGATLVQDNGNSAVPGLAVSHEQGAELLATLAKGPVTVALEGRADSRFTYTAPFHATGSIPERTALTVRTDRFARLVNTFHADGEARIADDVLTVWHPWEKAAFRIGARHLAPGTRTDYVYAADSQYAQTVRASDLSDTYLEEYPEAHRARATVRRAWGAAPMHPTLPRRISCALCRSDLGASFLLAPYGDGDATHYGMGASTSTFTYRRDGQQVPAAQLFVPEEAEYRVDQSVVRRTNALETLGTRTDTAYTFRSKAPTTGATAPGCTEVFGTGHPCAVLPVILLGYDLGVDGDNTARAGRALPVRISTLRPDGYRGPRVTGMRVEVSYDDGATWTDSGRPHVRPDGSATAVLHHPRTGAEHVTLRVTAWDDAGSRTQQTVVRAYALRR
;
A
#
# COMPACT_ATOMS: atom_id res chain seq x y z
N MET A 1 -31.95 -58.49 17.43
CA MET A 1 -32.54 -59.40 16.42
C MET A 1 -31.76 -59.19 15.12
N ARG A 2 -31.25 -60.24 14.44
CA ARG A 2 -31.89 -60.94 13.30
C ARG A 2 -32.40 -59.98 12.21
N THR A 3 -32.09 -60.10 10.91
CA THR A 3 -31.19 -61.01 10.15
C THR A 3 -31.06 -60.49 8.70
N GLY A 4 -30.01 -60.85 7.95
CA GLY A 4 -30.05 -60.84 6.46
C GLY A 4 -30.61 -62.18 5.93
N PRO A 5 -30.24 -62.66 4.71
CA PRO A 5 -29.52 -61.99 3.61
C PRO A 5 -30.09 -62.38 2.19
N VAL A 6 -29.28 -62.20 1.12
CA VAL A 6 -29.29 -62.98 -0.16
C VAL A 6 -30.44 -62.75 -1.18
N ARG A 7 -30.29 -62.87 -2.52
CA ARG A 7 -29.22 -62.67 -3.55
C ARG A 7 -29.77 -63.10 -4.94
N ARG A 8 -29.21 -62.56 -6.06
CA ARG A 8 -29.34 -63.03 -7.49
C ARG A 8 -30.71 -62.82 -8.16
N GLY A 9 -30.80 -62.59 -9.48
CA GLY A 9 -29.80 -62.37 -10.55
C GLY A 9 -30.50 -62.24 -11.93
N GLY A 10 -29.85 -61.98 -13.08
CA GLY A 10 -28.44 -61.65 -13.36
C GLY A 10 -28.08 -61.77 -14.87
N GLY A 11 -27.01 -61.11 -15.32
CA GLY A 11 -26.43 -61.19 -16.69
C GLY A 11 -27.03 -60.20 -17.72
N ALA A 12 -26.45 -59.97 -18.91
CA ALA A 12 -25.13 -60.34 -19.48
C ALA A 12 -24.98 -59.71 -20.91
N VAL A 13 -23.81 -59.42 -21.51
CA VAL A 13 -22.45 -59.03 -21.04
C VAL A 13 -21.60 -58.58 -22.26
N ARG A 14 -20.84 -57.47 -22.18
CA ARG A 14 -19.65 -57.01 -22.99
C ARG A 14 -19.61 -55.47 -23.13
N GLY A 15 -18.44 -54.81 -23.19
CA GLY A 15 -17.07 -55.31 -23.14
C GLY A 15 -16.05 -54.22 -22.75
N SER A 16 -14.83 -54.62 -22.38
CA SER A 16 -13.83 -53.79 -21.69
C SER A 16 -12.48 -53.75 -22.42
N ALA A 17 -11.66 -52.73 -22.18
CA ALA A 17 -10.23 -52.87 -21.88
C ALA A 17 -9.59 -51.54 -21.42
N LEU A 18 -8.78 -51.58 -20.35
CA LEU A 18 -7.64 -50.66 -20.19
C LEU A 18 -6.39 -51.31 -20.79
N LEU A 19 -5.41 -50.51 -21.17
CA LEU A 19 -4.02 -50.97 -21.39
C LEU A 19 -3.05 -49.85 -21.01
N ALA A 20 -1.91 -50.22 -20.41
CA ALA A 20 -0.85 -49.32 -20.01
C ALA A 20 0.51 -49.84 -20.52
N SER A 21 1.36 -48.93 -20.97
CA SER A 21 2.79 -49.10 -21.28
C SER A 21 3.42 -47.70 -21.15
N ALA A 22 4.39 -47.43 -20.27
CA ALA A 22 5.75 -48.00 -20.17
C ALA A 22 6.72 -47.41 -21.22
N PHE A 23 7.75 -46.72 -20.74
CA PHE A 23 8.98 -46.40 -21.46
C PHE A 23 10.17 -46.61 -20.50
N ALA A 24 11.32 -47.03 -21.04
CA ALA A 24 12.39 -47.65 -20.26
C ALA A 24 13.61 -46.75 -20.03
N LEU A 25 14.35 -47.03 -18.94
CA LEU A 25 15.71 -46.54 -18.75
C LEU A 25 16.65 -47.07 -19.84
N VAL A 26 17.57 -46.23 -20.30
CA VAL A 26 18.82 -46.65 -20.94
C VAL A 26 19.97 -45.94 -20.23
N LEU A 27 20.91 -46.70 -19.70
CA LEU A 27 22.14 -46.20 -19.08
C LEU A 27 23.23 -46.03 -20.14
N LEU A 28 23.81 -44.84 -20.22
CA LEU A 28 25.12 -44.59 -20.84
C LEU A 28 25.96 -43.71 -19.91
N GLY A 29 27.23 -44.06 -19.77
CA GLY A 29 28.16 -43.41 -18.85
C GLY A 29 28.71 -42.06 -19.34
N PRO A 30 29.46 -41.34 -18.49
CA PRO A 30 29.92 -39.98 -18.78
C PRO A 30 31.01 -39.96 -19.86
N VAL A 31 30.90 -38.99 -20.76
CA VAL A 31 32.00 -38.52 -21.62
C VAL A 31 32.24 -37.06 -21.28
N LEU A 32 33.46 -36.74 -20.86
CA LEU A 32 33.90 -35.37 -20.59
C LEU A 32 34.49 -34.74 -21.86
N PRO A 33 33.92 -33.67 -22.43
CA PRO A 33 34.65 -32.67 -23.18
C PRO A 33 35.14 -31.55 -22.24
N GLY A 34 36.37 -31.09 -22.45
CA GLY A 34 37.08 -30.23 -21.49
C GLY A 34 36.51 -28.81 -21.31
N GLN A 35 36.93 -28.16 -20.23
CA GLN A 35 36.65 -26.75 -19.95
C GLN A 35 37.11 -25.84 -21.10
N ALA A 36 36.16 -25.16 -21.74
CA ALA A 36 36.42 -23.91 -22.43
C ALA A 36 36.09 -22.77 -21.45
N ALA A 37 36.96 -21.76 -21.36
CA ALA A 37 36.73 -20.61 -20.48
C ALA A 37 35.56 -19.77 -21.00
N GLY A 38 34.38 -19.96 -20.41
CA GLY A 38 33.16 -19.23 -20.75
C GLY A 38 33.16 -17.84 -20.13
N THR A 39 32.87 -16.81 -20.94
CA THR A 39 32.47 -15.50 -20.44
C THR A 39 31.16 -15.60 -19.66
N ALA A 40 31.00 -14.79 -18.61
CA ALA A 40 29.79 -14.80 -17.79
C ALA A 40 28.55 -14.43 -18.63
N PRO A 41 27.38 -15.08 -18.41
CA PRO A 41 26.18 -14.81 -19.18
C PRO A 41 25.63 -13.41 -18.89
N VAL A 42 25.31 -12.67 -19.95
CA VAL A 42 24.69 -11.34 -19.87
C VAL A 42 23.20 -11.50 -19.58
N ALA A 43 22.80 -11.14 -18.36
CA ALA A 43 21.45 -11.36 -17.87
C ALA A 43 20.40 -10.61 -18.68
N VAL A 44 19.19 -11.17 -18.72
CA VAL A 44 18.02 -10.50 -19.32
C VAL A 44 16.97 -10.38 -18.24
N ARG A 45 16.54 -9.15 -17.96
CA ARG A 45 15.51 -8.86 -16.97
C ARG A 45 14.14 -9.17 -17.56
N THR A 46 13.86 -10.46 -17.72
CA THR A 46 12.55 -11.00 -18.11
C THR A 46 11.64 -11.04 -16.90
N ALA A 47 11.29 -9.87 -16.39
CA ALA A 47 10.33 -9.78 -15.29
C ALA A 47 8.95 -10.25 -15.76
N SER A 48 8.26 -11.04 -14.92
CA SER A 48 6.81 -10.87 -14.81
C SER A 48 6.59 -9.41 -14.47
N ALA A 49 5.85 -8.68 -15.32
CA ALA A 49 6.09 -7.26 -15.59
C ALA A 49 6.47 -6.42 -14.35
N ALA A 50 7.78 -6.25 -14.13
CA ALA A 50 8.36 -5.31 -13.15
C ALA A 50 8.67 -3.98 -13.83
N HIS A 51 7.66 -3.53 -14.58
CA HIS A 51 7.08 -2.22 -14.39
C HIS A 51 7.66 -1.34 -13.27
N GLY A 52 7.88 -0.06 -13.58
CA GLY A 52 7.45 1.01 -12.69
C GLY A 52 5.94 1.20 -12.84
N GLU A 53 5.15 0.27 -12.32
CA GLU A 53 3.69 0.31 -12.37
C GLU A 53 3.21 1.26 -11.29
N ALA A 54 1.90 1.48 -11.24
CA ALA A 54 1.29 1.68 -9.95
C ALA A 54 1.13 0.33 -9.25
N HIS A 55 2.09 -0.03 -8.38
CA HIS A 55 2.16 -1.26 -7.61
C HIS A 55 0.82 -1.48 -6.91
N ARG A 56 0.08 -2.51 -7.33
CA ARG A 56 -1.32 -2.70 -6.95
C ARG A 56 -1.49 -3.85 -5.98
N ASP A 57 -1.79 -3.51 -4.74
CA ASP A 57 -2.00 -4.43 -3.64
C ASP A 57 -3.46 -4.39 -3.20
N THR A 58 -4.13 -5.54 -3.17
CA THR A 58 -5.48 -5.64 -2.61
C THR A 58 -5.41 -6.29 -1.22
N VAL A 59 -5.80 -5.52 -0.20
CA VAL A 59 -5.78 -5.89 1.22
C VAL A 59 -7.21 -6.13 1.69
N THR A 60 -7.50 -7.29 2.29
CA THR A 60 -8.70 -7.47 3.12
C THR A 60 -8.48 -6.85 4.50
N LEU A 61 -9.44 -6.07 5.00
CA LEU A 61 -9.45 -5.45 6.32
C LEU A 61 -10.08 -6.36 7.39
N VAL A 62 -9.89 -6.03 8.67
CA VAL A 62 -10.51 -6.74 9.82
C VAL A 62 -12.05 -6.79 9.76
N THR A 63 -12.70 -5.83 9.12
CA THR A 63 -14.16 -5.78 8.88
C THR A 63 -14.64 -6.76 7.80
N GLY A 64 -13.69 -7.34 7.05
CA GLY A 64 -13.86 -8.12 5.82
C GLY A 64 -13.78 -7.28 4.54
N ASP A 65 -13.85 -5.95 4.62
CA ASP A 65 -13.89 -5.06 3.44
C ASP A 65 -12.54 -5.10 2.67
N THR A 66 -12.56 -4.89 1.36
CA THR A 66 -11.36 -5.02 0.50
C THR A 66 -10.91 -3.69 -0.07
N VAL A 67 -9.64 -3.35 0.14
CA VAL A 67 -9.03 -2.08 -0.28
C VAL A 67 -7.90 -2.36 -1.27
N THR A 68 -7.92 -1.70 -2.42
CA THR A 68 -6.89 -1.82 -3.46
C THR A 68 -6.03 -0.55 -3.50
N VAL A 69 -4.83 -0.65 -2.95
CA VAL A 69 -3.76 0.35 -3.03
C VAL A 69 -3.09 0.27 -4.41
N THR A 70 -2.53 1.36 -4.92
CA THR A 70 -2.00 1.48 -6.29
C THR A 70 -0.92 2.58 -6.32
N THR A 71 0.36 2.21 -6.18
CA THR A 71 1.49 3.12 -5.87
C THR A 71 2.49 3.25 -7.02
N ASP A 72 2.54 4.41 -7.69
CA ASP A 72 3.32 4.58 -8.93
C ASP A 72 4.83 4.70 -8.78
N GLY A 73 5.55 4.56 -9.90
CA GLY A 73 7.01 4.67 -9.97
C GLY A 73 7.61 6.05 -9.60
N ALA A 74 6.81 7.01 -9.14
CA ALA A 74 7.24 8.24 -8.48
C ALA A 74 6.84 8.29 -6.99
N GLY A 75 6.43 7.15 -6.41
CA GLY A 75 5.99 7.00 -5.02
C GLY A 75 4.54 7.46 -4.77
N ARG A 76 3.73 7.69 -5.80
CA ARG A 76 2.40 8.32 -5.62
C ARG A 76 1.32 7.26 -5.46
N VAL A 77 0.72 7.23 -4.27
CA VAL A 77 -0.35 6.29 -3.90
C VAL A 77 -1.71 6.77 -4.42
N ALA A 78 -2.48 5.85 -5.00
CA ALA A 78 -3.93 5.95 -5.20
C ALA A 78 -4.61 4.75 -4.54
N VAL A 79 -5.87 4.89 -4.12
CA VAL A 79 -6.60 3.82 -3.42
C VAL A 79 -8.04 3.71 -3.92
N ASP A 80 -8.55 2.48 -3.97
CA ASP A 80 -9.93 2.10 -4.30
C ASP A 80 -10.46 1.18 -3.17
N ALA A 81 -11.75 1.23 -2.82
CA ALA A 81 -12.27 0.50 -1.65
C ALA A 81 -13.67 -0.05 -1.88
N GLU A 82 -13.84 -1.35 -1.64
CA GLU A 82 -15.06 -2.11 -1.87
C GLU A 82 -15.53 -2.79 -0.58
N ALA A 83 -16.82 -2.63 -0.25
CA ALA A 83 -17.42 -3.18 0.96
C ALA A 83 -17.87 -4.64 0.77
N VAL A 84 -17.85 -5.44 1.84
CA VAL A 84 -18.26 -6.85 1.77
C VAL A 84 -19.69 -6.99 1.22
N ALA A 85 -19.82 -7.83 0.19
CA ALA A 85 -21.09 -8.11 -0.45
C ALA A 85 -22.08 -8.82 0.51
N GLY A 86 -22.99 -8.05 1.11
CA GLY A 86 -24.14 -8.54 1.86
C GLY A 86 -24.11 -8.37 3.38
N THR A 87 -23.08 -7.73 3.96
CA THR A 87 -23.01 -7.48 5.42
C THR A 87 -23.58 -6.12 5.84
N SER A 88 -23.67 -5.15 4.93
CA SER A 88 -24.16 -3.80 5.26
C SER A 88 -25.67 -3.79 5.48
N THR A 89 -26.11 -3.14 6.57
CA THR A 89 -27.51 -3.04 7.00
C THR A 89 -28.32 -2.00 6.22
N GLY A 90 -28.01 -1.81 4.93
CA GLY A 90 -28.65 -0.82 4.04
C GLY A 90 -28.05 0.58 4.08
N VAL A 91 -26.97 0.80 4.83
CA VAL A 91 -26.11 2.00 4.73
C VAL A 91 -24.95 1.66 3.80
N ALA A 92 -24.60 2.58 2.89
CA ALA A 92 -23.38 2.43 2.10
C ALA A 92 -22.16 2.62 3.02
N THR A 93 -21.24 1.66 3.06
CA THR A 93 -19.99 1.80 3.81
C THR A 93 -19.17 2.94 3.20
N THR A 94 -19.20 4.11 3.81
CA THR A 94 -18.28 5.20 3.51
C THR A 94 -16.91 4.84 4.07
N PHE A 95 -15.88 4.97 3.24
CA PHE A 95 -14.50 4.76 3.62
C PHE A 95 -13.80 6.11 3.73
N ARG A 96 -13.16 6.37 4.87
CA ARG A 96 -12.31 7.54 5.05
C ARG A 96 -10.87 7.17 4.75
N THR A 97 -10.28 7.83 3.76
CA THR A 97 -8.84 7.76 3.52
C THR A 97 -8.13 8.82 4.35
N GLU A 98 -7.08 8.43 5.07
CA GLU A 98 -6.17 9.34 5.77
C GLU A 98 -4.74 9.10 5.26
N GLN A 99 -3.88 10.09 5.37
CA GLN A 99 -2.44 9.94 5.15
C GLN A 99 -1.70 10.43 6.39
N GLY A 100 -0.84 9.59 6.97
CA GLY A 100 -0.06 9.92 8.16
C GLY A 100 1.19 10.75 7.86
N PRO A 101 1.90 11.29 8.89
CA PRO A 101 3.13 12.07 8.71
C PRO A 101 4.24 11.33 7.93
N SER A 102 4.30 10.00 8.07
CA SER A 102 5.20 9.10 7.34
C SER A 102 4.89 8.95 5.84
N GLY A 103 3.74 9.45 5.37
CA GLY A 103 3.18 9.17 4.04
C GLY A 103 2.36 7.89 3.96
N ASP A 104 2.30 7.08 5.03
CA ASP A 104 1.44 5.88 5.12
C ASP A 104 -0.03 6.24 4.88
N THR A 105 -0.72 5.45 4.04
CA THR A 105 -2.14 5.66 3.70
C THR A 105 -3.02 4.67 4.44
N TYR A 106 -4.05 5.19 5.11
CA TYR A 106 -5.05 4.44 5.86
C TYR A 106 -6.39 4.45 5.13
N VAL A 107 -7.17 3.38 5.24
CA VAL A 107 -8.56 3.34 4.76
C VAL A 107 -9.46 2.73 5.84
N ILE A 108 -10.20 3.60 6.52
CA ILE A 108 -11.04 3.25 7.66
C ILE A 108 -12.51 3.21 7.21
N PRO A 109 -13.21 2.07 7.30
CA PRO A 109 -14.65 1.98 7.08
C PRO A 109 -15.40 2.70 8.22
N ASP A 110 -16.45 3.48 7.91
CA ASP A 110 -17.28 4.15 8.93
C ASP A 110 -17.89 3.18 9.97
N SER A 111 -18.08 1.92 9.59
CA SER A 111 -18.53 0.85 10.49
C SER A 111 -17.56 0.57 11.64
N ALA A 112 -16.25 0.77 11.43
CA ALA A 112 -15.20 0.58 12.44
C ALA A 112 -15.09 1.74 13.43
N GLY A 113 -15.72 2.89 13.16
CA GLY A 113 -15.62 4.10 13.98
C GLY A 113 -16.05 3.93 15.43
N GLU A 114 -17.01 3.04 15.70
CA GLU A 114 -17.45 2.69 17.06
C GLU A 114 -16.37 1.91 17.83
N GLY A 115 -15.76 0.90 17.19
CA GLY A 115 -14.69 0.09 17.79
C GLY A 115 -13.40 0.88 18.03
N LEU A 116 -13.05 1.78 17.11
CA LEU A 116 -11.92 2.71 17.26
C LEU A 116 -12.18 3.72 18.39
N ALA A 117 -13.35 4.36 18.43
CA ALA A 117 -13.69 5.33 19.48
C ALA A 117 -13.80 4.70 20.89
N ALA A 118 -14.13 3.41 20.97
CA ALA A 118 -14.17 2.65 22.22
C ALA A 118 -12.83 1.98 22.60
N GLY A 119 -11.74 2.21 21.85
CA GLY A 119 -10.43 1.60 22.12
C GLY A 119 -10.38 0.08 21.95
N ARG A 120 -11.34 -0.50 21.22
CA ARG A 120 -11.49 -1.95 21.02
C ARG A 120 -10.77 -2.49 19.80
N LEU A 121 -10.43 -1.61 18.87
CA LEU A 121 -9.74 -1.91 17.62
C LEU A 121 -8.55 -0.98 17.51
N ASP A 122 -7.42 -1.51 17.06
CA ASP A 122 -6.28 -0.69 16.68
C ASP A 122 -6.57 0.08 15.37
N ARG A 123 -6.00 1.29 15.23
CA ARG A 123 -6.05 2.08 13.99
C ARG A 123 -5.18 1.45 12.90
N GLU A 124 -4.12 0.74 13.26
CA GLU A 124 -3.18 0.14 12.31
C GLU A 124 -3.78 -1.10 11.60
N LEU A 125 -4.89 -1.66 12.10
CA LEU A 125 -5.77 -2.61 11.36
C LEU A 125 -6.31 -2.03 10.04
N PHE A 126 -6.15 -0.73 9.82
CA PHE A 126 -6.62 0.01 8.65
C PHE A 126 -5.47 0.72 7.89
N ASN A 127 -4.21 0.49 8.27
CA ASN A 127 -3.02 1.04 7.61
C ASN A 127 -2.70 0.27 6.31
N VAL A 128 -3.47 0.56 5.25
CA VAL A 128 -3.41 -0.23 4.02
C VAL A 128 -2.08 -0.12 3.26
N THR A 129 -1.29 0.94 3.46
CA THR A 129 0.09 1.01 2.95
C THR A 129 1.00 -0.04 3.61
N ARG A 130 0.93 -0.20 4.94
CA ARG A 130 1.75 -1.21 5.65
C ARG A 130 1.22 -2.62 5.46
N LEU A 131 -0.09 -2.83 5.56
CA LEU A 131 -0.72 -4.13 5.29
C LEU A 131 -0.39 -4.63 3.87
N ALA A 132 -0.37 -3.74 2.87
CA ALA A 132 0.10 -4.04 1.52
C ALA A 132 1.60 -4.40 1.48
N ALA A 133 2.45 -3.55 2.08
CA ALA A 133 3.90 -3.77 2.12
C ALA A 133 4.30 -5.08 2.82
N ASP A 134 3.49 -5.55 3.76
CA ASP A 134 3.63 -6.82 4.49
C ASP A 134 2.79 -7.97 3.90
N GLY A 135 2.12 -7.76 2.77
CA GLY A 135 1.29 -8.77 2.10
C GLY A 135 0.14 -9.33 2.94
N GLN A 136 -0.28 -8.62 3.99
CA GLN A 136 -1.36 -9.02 4.88
C GLN A 136 -2.72 -8.75 4.23
N GLY A 137 -3.67 -9.66 4.43
CA GLY A 137 -4.95 -9.62 3.73
C GLY A 137 -4.87 -9.88 2.22
N ALA A 138 -3.68 -10.08 1.64
CA ALA A 138 -3.48 -10.22 0.19
C ALA A 138 -4.32 -11.36 -0.44
N PRO A 139 -4.68 -11.31 -1.75
CA PRO A 139 -5.69 -12.22 -2.33
C PRO A 139 -5.29 -13.70 -2.41
N GLY A 140 -4.03 -14.03 -2.09
CA GLY A 140 -3.50 -15.40 -2.04
C GLY A 140 -3.45 -16.03 -0.65
N SER A 141 -3.88 -15.34 0.40
CA SER A 141 -4.07 -15.91 1.75
C SER A 141 -5.55 -16.15 2.02
N ASP A 142 -5.90 -17.29 2.62
CA ASP A 142 -7.26 -17.62 3.05
C ASP A 142 -7.57 -17.03 4.45
N THR A 143 -6.54 -16.91 5.33
CA THR A 143 -6.63 -16.32 6.67
C THR A 143 -5.92 -14.97 6.80
N LEU A 144 -6.22 -14.22 7.86
CA LEU A 144 -5.46 -13.07 8.38
C LEU A 144 -5.02 -13.33 9.83
N PRO A 145 -3.79 -12.96 10.23
CA PRO A 145 -3.33 -13.03 11.61
C PRO A 145 -3.67 -11.74 12.38
N PHE A 146 -4.07 -11.90 13.65
CA PHE A 146 -4.32 -10.80 14.59
C PHE A 146 -3.84 -11.16 15.99
N ILE A 147 -3.52 -10.17 16.81
CA ILE A 147 -3.34 -10.33 18.26
C ILE A 147 -4.61 -9.86 18.98
N VAL A 148 -5.19 -10.72 19.81
CA VAL A 148 -6.33 -10.41 20.69
C VAL A 148 -5.84 -10.30 22.13
N ASP A 149 -5.84 -9.08 22.63
CA ASP A 149 -5.47 -8.66 23.98
C ASP A 149 -6.67 -8.87 24.92
N TYR A 150 -6.45 -9.45 26.10
CA TYR A 150 -7.51 -9.71 27.10
C TYR A 150 -7.10 -9.17 28.49
N PRO A 151 -7.93 -8.32 29.12
CA PRO A 151 -7.56 -7.66 30.39
C PRO A 151 -7.28 -8.66 31.53
N GLY A 152 -6.15 -8.40 32.21
CA GLY A 152 -5.59 -9.22 33.29
C GLY A 152 -4.46 -10.13 32.83
N THR A 153 -4.09 -11.12 33.64
CA THR A 153 -3.06 -12.13 33.31
C THR A 153 -3.65 -13.56 33.41
N PRO A 154 -4.46 -14.00 32.43
CA PRO A 154 -5.08 -15.32 32.46
C PRO A 154 -4.04 -16.43 32.23
N ALA A 155 -4.24 -17.59 32.86
CA ALA A 155 -3.41 -18.77 32.60
C ALA A 155 -3.48 -19.19 31.12
N ARG A 156 -2.40 -19.81 30.59
CA ARG A 156 -2.25 -20.23 29.18
C ARG A 156 -3.45 -21.04 28.64
N SER A 157 -4.06 -21.87 29.49
CA SER A 157 -5.27 -22.65 29.16
C SER A 157 -6.54 -21.78 29.02
N THR A 158 -6.66 -20.70 29.80
CA THR A 158 -7.76 -19.74 29.71
C THR A 158 -7.63 -18.88 28.45
N LEU A 159 -6.42 -18.48 28.08
CA LEU A 159 -6.14 -17.78 26.82
C LEU A 159 -6.48 -18.66 25.61
N ALA A 160 -5.99 -19.90 25.59
CA ALA A 160 -6.29 -20.89 24.55
C ALA A 160 -7.77 -21.29 24.45
N ALA A 161 -8.55 -21.09 25.51
CA ALA A 161 -10.00 -21.26 25.52
C ALA A 161 -10.70 -20.02 24.96
N ARG A 162 -10.47 -18.82 25.53
CA ARG A 162 -11.07 -17.55 25.08
C ARG A 162 -10.87 -17.30 23.58
N ALA A 163 -9.66 -17.53 23.08
CA ALA A 163 -9.35 -17.40 21.65
C ALA A 163 -9.99 -18.50 20.77
N GLY A 164 -10.38 -19.63 21.35
CA GLY A 164 -11.09 -20.71 20.66
C GLY A 164 -12.61 -20.56 20.65
N ASP A 165 -13.17 -19.67 21.46
CA ASP A 165 -14.60 -19.36 21.51
C ASP A 165 -15.01 -18.26 20.48
N VAL A 166 -14.03 -17.63 19.80
CA VAL A 166 -14.28 -16.56 18.81
C VAL A 166 -14.54 -17.17 17.41
N PRO A 167 -15.55 -16.69 16.65
CA PRO A 167 -15.81 -17.17 15.29
C PRO A 167 -14.61 -17.01 14.35
N GLY A 168 -14.43 -17.98 13.44
CA GLY A 168 -13.45 -17.92 12.35
C GLY A 168 -12.00 -18.29 12.71
N VAL A 169 -11.67 -18.45 13.99
CA VAL A 169 -10.30 -18.75 14.44
C VAL A 169 -9.92 -20.20 14.10
N THR A 170 -8.90 -20.38 13.25
CA THR A 170 -8.40 -21.71 12.83
C THR A 170 -7.14 -22.13 13.58
N HIS A 171 -6.24 -21.18 13.86
CA HIS A 171 -5.01 -21.39 14.61
C HIS A 171 -4.87 -20.32 15.70
N ARG A 172 -4.20 -20.65 16.82
CA ARG A 172 -4.09 -19.76 17.98
C ARG A 172 -2.89 -20.05 18.88
N THR A 173 -2.11 -19.01 19.17
CA THR A 173 -0.90 -19.05 20.00
C THR A 173 -1.08 -18.14 21.23
N PRO A 174 -1.24 -18.69 22.45
CA PRO A 174 -1.29 -17.88 23.66
C PRO A 174 0.03 -17.17 23.94
N LEU A 175 0.00 -15.84 24.08
CA LEU A 175 1.14 -14.99 24.40
C LEU A 175 1.12 -14.68 25.90
N THR A 176 1.74 -15.55 26.69
CA THR A 176 1.62 -15.55 28.15
C THR A 176 2.24 -14.34 28.84
N SER A 177 3.28 -13.76 28.25
CA SER A 177 3.90 -12.49 28.65
C SER A 177 2.95 -11.28 28.55
N LEU A 178 2.02 -11.29 27.59
CA LEU A 178 1.14 -10.15 27.27
C LEU A 178 -0.33 -10.34 27.73
N GLY A 179 -0.70 -11.49 28.28
CA GLY A 179 -2.10 -11.81 28.57
C GLY A 179 -2.99 -11.99 27.32
N ALA A 180 -2.38 -12.10 26.15
CA ALA A 180 -3.03 -12.08 24.84
C ALA A 180 -3.02 -13.45 24.15
N ALA A 181 -3.62 -13.54 22.97
CA ALA A 181 -3.43 -14.65 22.04
C ALA A 181 -3.34 -14.14 20.59
N ALA A 182 -2.33 -14.59 19.86
CA ALA A 182 -2.32 -14.46 18.41
C ALA A 182 -3.29 -15.49 17.80
N VAL A 183 -4.03 -15.10 16.77
CA VAL A 183 -5.07 -15.91 16.12
C VAL A 183 -5.07 -15.72 14.60
N ASP A 184 -5.23 -16.81 13.88
CA ASP A 184 -5.50 -16.81 12.44
C ASP A 184 -7.01 -16.90 12.20
N VAL A 185 -7.58 -15.96 11.44
CA VAL A 185 -9.02 -15.86 11.18
C VAL A 185 -9.32 -16.02 9.69
N GLU A 186 -10.23 -16.92 9.34
CA GLU A 186 -10.70 -17.15 7.95
C GLU A 186 -11.39 -15.90 7.37
N LYS A 187 -11.08 -15.59 6.11
CA LYS A 187 -11.59 -14.36 5.44
C LYS A 187 -13.11 -14.26 5.35
N ASP A 188 -13.82 -15.37 5.17
CA ASP A 188 -15.29 -15.37 5.14
C ASP A 188 -15.93 -15.15 6.52
N ALA A 189 -15.17 -15.41 7.59
CA ALA A 189 -15.58 -15.24 8.98
C ALA A 189 -15.15 -13.89 9.59
N LEU A 190 -14.29 -13.09 8.94
CA LEU A 190 -13.79 -11.80 9.45
C LEU A 190 -14.89 -10.89 9.99
N HIS A 191 -16.01 -10.73 9.28
CA HIS A 191 -17.11 -9.88 9.75
C HIS A 191 -17.80 -10.43 11.02
N ALA A 192 -17.83 -11.75 11.19
CA ALA A 192 -18.37 -12.41 12.38
C ALA A 192 -17.39 -12.36 13.56
N PHE A 193 -16.08 -12.50 13.31
CA PHE A 193 -15.00 -12.25 14.26
C PHE A 193 -15.07 -10.80 14.79
N TYR A 194 -15.07 -9.83 13.87
CA TYR A 194 -15.20 -8.40 14.13
C TYR A 194 -16.41 -8.07 15.03
N ARG A 195 -17.59 -8.60 14.71
CA ARG A 195 -18.79 -8.42 15.54
C ARG A 195 -18.68 -9.13 16.89
N ALA A 196 -18.22 -10.38 16.93
CA ALA A 196 -18.09 -11.14 18.16
C ALA A 196 -17.09 -10.53 19.16
N VAL A 197 -16.07 -9.80 18.69
CA VAL A 197 -15.22 -9.01 19.58
C VAL A 197 -15.97 -7.77 20.07
N LEU A 198 -16.52 -6.93 19.20
CA LEU A 198 -17.20 -5.69 19.60
C LEU A 198 -18.39 -5.91 20.55
N ASP A 199 -19.20 -6.93 20.28
CA ASP A 199 -20.35 -7.34 21.10
C ASP A 199 -19.94 -8.20 22.32
N GLY A 200 -18.67 -8.60 22.40
CA GLY A 200 -18.10 -9.51 23.41
C GLY A 200 -17.50 -8.81 24.64
N PRO A 201 -16.91 -9.58 25.60
CA PRO A 201 -16.21 -9.00 26.75
C PRO A 201 -15.06 -8.10 26.32
N GLU A 202 -14.66 -7.16 27.17
CA GLU A 202 -13.54 -6.23 26.90
C GLU A 202 -12.29 -7.00 26.46
N ALA A 203 -11.79 -6.63 25.29
CA ALA A 203 -10.68 -7.20 24.55
C ALA A 203 -10.36 -6.26 23.38
N VAL A 204 -9.08 -6.14 23.03
CA VAL A 204 -8.58 -5.26 21.95
C VAL A 204 -7.98 -6.10 20.83
N VAL A 205 -8.27 -5.77 19.58
CA VAL A 205 -7.66 -6.42 18.39
C VAL A 205 -6.56 -5.52 17.84
N ARG A 206 -5.38 -6.10 17.56
CA ARG A 206 -4.23 -5.45 16.88
C ARG A 206 -3.73 -6.33 15.72
N PRO A 207 -3.06 -5.77 14.69
CA PRO A 207 -2.41 -6.58 13.65
C PRO A 207 -1.17 -7.31 14.22
N ASP A 208 -0.86 -8.50 13.70
CA ASP A 208 0.38 -9.23 14.02
C ASP A 208 1.42 -8.92 12.92
N ARG A 209 2.37 -8.02 13.16
CA ARG A 209 3.18 -7.35 12.11
C ARG A 209 4.36 -8.17 11.57
N ARG A 210 4.81 -7.90 10.34
CA ARG A 210 6.02 -8.51 9.76
C ARG A 210 7.31 -7.73 10.05
N VAL A 211 8.42 -8.47 10.11
CA VAL A 211 9.73 -7.99 10.60
C VAL A 211 10.88 -8.35 9.63
N ARG A 212 11.89 -7.47 9.40
CA ARG A 212 12.97 -7.64 8.35
C ARG A 212 14.40 -7.30 8.82
N ALA A 213 15.44 -7.59 8.01
CA ALA A 213 16.85 -7.65 8.45
C ALA A 213 17.95 -7.28 7.40
N THR A 214 19.11 -6.73 7.84
CA THR A 214 20.10 -5.96 7.04
C THR A 214 21.56 -5.92 7.64
N LEU A 215 22.64 -5.63 6.90
CA LEU A 215 23.99 -6.20 7.16
C LEU A 215 25.16 -5.22 7.62
N ASP A 216 26.07 -4.72 6.75
CA ASP A 216 27.57 -4.78 6.64
C ASP A 216 28.66 -4.63 7.83
N VAL A 217 29.96 -4.27 7.58
CA VAL A 217 31.35 -4.63 8.18
C VAL A 217 31.73 -4.29 9.60
N SER A 218 32.82 -4.90 10.15
CA SER A 218 33.24 -4.77 11.57
C SER A 218 34.62 -5.28 12.12
N VAL A 219 34.85 -6.60 12.27
CA VAL A 219 35.32 -7.18 13.56
C VAL A 219 36.58 -6.57 14.22
N PRO A 220 37.71 -6.32 13.52
CA PRO A 220 38.90 -5.73 14.15
C PRO A 220 38.68 -4.30 14.68
N GLN A 221 37.74 -3.56 14.10
CA GLN A 221 37.41 -2.17 14.43
C GLN A 221 36.93 -2.02 15.88
N ILE A 222 36.25 -3.04 16.41
CA ILE A 222 35.68 -3.04 17.77
C ILE A 222 36.65 -3.55 18.86
N GLY A 223 37.88 -3.92 18.51
CA GLY A 223 38.91 -4.32 19.48
C GLY A 223 38.89 -5.79 19.94
N ALA A 224 37.94 -6.60 19.49
CA ALA A 224 37.78 -8.01 19.91
C ALA A 224 39.06 -8.88 19.86
N PRO A 225 39.98 -8.73 18.88
CA PRO A 225 41.23 -9.50 18.85
C PRO A 225 42.18 -9.27 20.03
N GLU A 226 42.09 -8.15 20.75
CA GLU A 226 42.89 -7.92 21.96
C GLU A 226 42.31 -8.67 23.16
N VAL A 227 40.97 -8.75 23.25
CA VAL A 227 40.26 -9.52 24.28
C VAL A 227 40.51 -11.03 24.13
N TRP A 228 40.59 -11.52 22.88
CA TRP A 228 41.00 -12.90 22.60
C TRP A 228 42.41 -13.24 23.10
N LYS A 229 43.36 -12.29 23.04
CA LYS A 229 44.73 -12.49 23.56
C LYS A 229 44.76 -12.58 25.10
N SER A 230 43.80 -11.93 25.76
CA SER A 230 43.59 -12.03 27.21
C SER A 230 42.94 -13.35 27.65
N GLY A 231 42.58 -14.22 26.71
CA GLY A 231 42.01 -15.55 26.98
C GLY A 231 40.48 -15.62 26.98
N TYR A 232 39.80 -14.53 26.62
CA TYR A 232 38.33 -14.49 26.53
C TYR A 232 37.88 -14.53 25.06
N ASP A 233 37.10 -15.54 24.71
CA ASP A 233 36.55 -15.80 23.37
C ASP A 233 35.03 -16.05 23.38
N GLY A 234 34.38 -15.99 24.55
CA GLY A 234 32.97 -16.32 24.76
C GLY A 234 32.72 -17.74 25.27
N THR A 235 33.76 -18.57 25.45
CA THR A 235 33.61 -19.97 25.92
C THR A 235 32.81 -20.05 27.23
N GLY A 236 31.70 -20.78 27.17
CA GLY A 236 30.79 -21.01 28.31
C GLY A 236 29.57 -20.08 28.37
N VAL A 237 29.50 -19.05 27.52
CA VAL A 237 28.36 -18.14 27.41
C VAL A 237 27.37 -18.63 26.34
N LYS A 238 26.06 -18.50 26.61
CA LYS A 238 25.01 -18.79 25.62
C LYS A 238 24.50 -17.51 24.96
N VAL A 239 24.57 -17.44 23.63
CA VAL A 239 23.93 -16.37 22.85
C VAL A 239 22.80 -16.95 22.02
N ALA A 240 21.57 -16.46 22.24
CA ALA A 240 20.47 -16.75 21.35
C ALA A 240 20.50 -15.84 20.12
N VAL A 241 20.17 -16.40 18.96
CA VAL A 241 19.97 -15.66 17.70
C VAL A 241 18.55 -15.94 17.24
N LEU A 242 17.73 -14.89 17.20
CA LEU A 242 16.35 -14.93 16.73
C LEU A 242 16.31 -14.28 15.36
N ASP A 243 16.22 -15.08 14.29
CA ASP A 243 16.36 -14.65 12.90
C ASP A 243 15.77 -15.67 11.90
N SER A 244 16.24 -15.73 10.64
CA SER A 244 15.75 -16.62 9.57
C SER A 244 16.20 -18.08 9.66
N GLY A 245 16.81 -18.49 10.77
CA GLY A 245 17.34 -19.84 11.00
C GLY A 245 18.86 -19.94 10.89
N ILE A 246 19.39 -21.13 10.65
CA ILE A 246 20.84 -21.35 10.45
C ILE A 246 21.13 -22.40 9.37
N ASP A 247 22.28 -22.31 8.71
CA ASP A 247 22.85 -23.39 7.93
C ASP A 247 23.81 -24.25 8.77
N PHE A 248 23.30 -25.40 9.22
CA PHE A 248 24.07 -26.38 9.99
C PHE A 248 25.23 -27.01 9.19
N GLY A 249 25.23 -26.89 7.87
CA GLY A 249 26.31 -27.40 7.00
C GLY A 249 27.52 -26.48 6.89
N HIS A 250 27.47 -25.27 7.45
CA HIS A 250 28.53 -24.27 7.27
C HIS A 250 29.73 -24.53 8.19
N PRO A 251 30.98 -24.62 7.67
CA PRO A 251 32.16 -24.98 8.48
C PRO A 251 32.45 -24.03 9.65
N ASP A 252 32.07 -22.76 9.56
CA ASP A 252 32.32 -21.79 10.65
C ASP A 252 31.40 -22.02 11.85
N LEU A 253 30.29 -22.73 11.65
CA LEU A 253 29.22 -22.98 12.62
C LEU A 253 29.22 -24.43 13.14
N GLU A 254 30.14 -25.29 12.66
CA GLU A 254 30.30 -26.66 13.15
C GLU A 254 30.58 -26.66 14.66
N GLY A 255 29.77 -27.43 15.41
CA GLY A 255 29.86 -27.54 16.86
C GLY A 255 29.40 -26.29 17.65
N ARG A 256 28.78 -25.29 17.00
CA ARG A 256 28.35 -24.03 17.67
C ARG A 256 26.92 -24.03 18.16
N VAL A 257 26.01 -24.72 17.49
CA VAL A 257 24.60 -24.78 17.88
C VAL A 257 24.44 -25.73 19.06
N LEU A 258 23.93 -25.22 20.17
CA LEU A 258 23.60 -25.98 21.39
C LEU A 258 22.20 -26.57 21.32
N ASP A 259 21.23 -25.77 20.83
CA ASP A 259 19.84 -26.14 20.61
C ASP A 259 19.22 -25.22 19.54
N SER A 260 18.12 -25.65 18.92
CA SER A 260 17.50 -24.92 17.81
C SER A 260 16.02 -25.26 17.62
N GLU A 261 15.16 -24.25 17.52
CA GLU A 261 13.70 -24.41 17.33
C GLU A 261 13.17 -23.46 16.25
N SER A 262 12.06 -23.85 15.60
CA SER A 262 11.38 -23.05 14.57
C SER A 262 9.99 -22.67 15.01
N PHE A 263 9.70 -21.37 15.00
CA PHE A 263 8.41 -20.78 15.35
C PHE A 263 7.57 -20.47 14.11
N ILE A 264 8.14 -20.64 12.92
CA ILE A 264 7.46 -20.46 11.62
C ILE A 264 6.71 -21.74 11.23
N PRO A 265 5.37 -21.70 11.07
CA PRO A 265 4.58 -22.88 10.71
C PRO A 265 5.06 -23.55 9.41
N GLY A 266 5.33 -24.86 9.48
CA GLY A 266 5.69 -25.68 8.33
C GLY A 266 7.10 -25.46 7.77
N GLN A 267 7.99 -24.76 8.48
CA GLN A 267 9.39 -24.55 8.06
C GLN A 267 10.38 -25.07 9.10
N ASP A 268 11.35 -25.87 8.67
CA ASP A 268 12.48 -26.31 9.50
C ASP A 268 13.43 -25.15 9.83
N VAL A 269 14.30 -25.33 10.83
CA VAL A 269 15.27 -24.31 11.30
C VAL A 269 16.34 -23.97 10.24
N GLN A 270 16.44 -24.71 9.14
CA GLN A 270 17.37 -24.42 8.04
C GLN A 270 17.12 -23.00 7.48
N ASP A 271 18.21 -22.26 7.28
CA ASP A 271 18.17 -20.91 6.75
C ASP A 271 17.99 -20.88 5.22
N GLY A 272 16.74 -20.86 4.75
CA GLY A 272 16.43 -20.68 3.33
C GLY A 272 16.59 -19.24 2.83
N ARG A 273 16.85 -18.27 3.73
CA ARG A 273 17.02 -16.85 3.39
C ARG A 273 18.49 -16.44 3.32
N GLY A 274 19.31 -16.93 4.23
CA GLY A 274 20.75 -16.68 4.34
C GLY A 274 21.14 -15.57 5.33
N HIS A 275 20.18 -15.01 6.07
CA HIS A 275 20.44 -13.90 6.99
C HIS A 275 20.86 -14.39 8.39
N GLY A 276 20.08 -15.28 9.01
CA GLY A 276 20.34 -15.79 10.36
C GLY A 276 21.66 -16.55 10.48
N THR A 277 22.07 -17.26 9.42
CA THR A 277 23.42 -17.86 9.29
C THR A 277 24.52 -16.81 9.37
N HIS A 278 24.29 -15.67 8.73
CA HIS A 278 25.23 -14.57 8.74
C HIS A 278 25.28 -13.93 10.14
N VAL A 279 24.14 -13.66 10.80
CA VAL A 279 24.09 -13.18 12.20
C VAL A 279 24.86 -14.13 13.13
N ALA A 280 24.54 -15.42 13.07
CA ALA A 280 25.12 -16.46 13.90
C ALA A 280 26.65 -16.54 13.75
N SER A 281 27.16 -16.47 12.52
CA SER A 281 28.61 -16.49 12.26
C SER A 281 29.30 -15.20 12.69
N THR A 282 28.62 -14.05 12.58
CA THR A 282 29.12 -12.77 13.07
C THR A 282 29.25 -12.77 14.61
N VAL A 283 28.34 -13.44 15.33
CA VAL A 283 28.50 -13.69 16.77
C VAL A 283 29.63 -14.69 17.07
N ALA A 284 29.53 -15.94 16.60
CA ALA A 284 30.35 -17.05 17.11
C ALA A 284 31.04 -17.92 16.04
N GLY A 285 31.06 -17.48 14.78
CA GLY A 285 31.68 -18.20 13.67
C GLY A 285 33.18 -18.38 13.86
N SER A 286 33.68 -19.60 13.65
CA SER A 286 35.08 -19.96 13.91
C SER A 286 36.06 -19.39 12.87
N GLY A 287 35.58 -19.01 11.68
CA GLY A 287 36.39 -18.63 10.52
C GLY A 287 37.07 -19.80 9.81
N ALA A 288 36.70 -21.06 10.09
CA ALA A 288 37.32 -22.26 9.55
C ALA A 288 37.37 -22.31 8.00
N ALA A 289 36.32 -21.86 7.31
CA ALA A 289 36.28 -21.79 5.84
C ALA A 289 37.12 -20.63 5.23
N SER A 290 37.82 -19.86 6.06
CA SER A 290 38.66 -18.73 5.63
C SER A 290 39.99 -18.60 6.40
N ASP A 291 40.52 -19.71 6.94
CA ASP A 291 41.75 -19.73 7.74
C ASP A 291 41.74 -18.75 8.94
N GLY A 292 40.55 -18.50 9.50
CA GLY A 292 40.32 -17.59 10.62
C GLY A 292 40.13 -16.11 10.24
N LYS A 293 40.07 -15.78 8.94
CA LYS A 293 39.93 -14.40 8.43
C LYS A 293 38.55 -13.78 8.73
N TYR A 294 37.49 -14.55 8.57
CA TYR A 294 36.09 -14.12 8.78
C TYR A 294 35.52 -14.73 10.07
N LYS A 295 36.26 -14.55 11.16
CA LYS A 295 35.91 -15.05 12.50
C LYS A 295 34.97 -14.07 13.20
N GLY A 296 33.91 -14.60 13.82
CA GLY A 296 32.97 -13.84 14.64
C GLY A 296 33.59 -13.29 15.92
N VAL A 297 32.87 -12.41 16.62
CA VAL A 297 33.38 -11.66 17.79
C VAL A 297 33.63 -12.54 19.01
N ALA A 298 32.77 -13.52 19.25
CA ALA A 298 32.83 -14.45 20.37
C ALA A 298 32.98 -15.91 19.87
N PRO A 299 34.14 -16.26 19.27
CA PRO A 299 34.39 -17.55 18.62
C PRO A 299 34.61 -18.72 19.59
N GLY A 300 34.20 -18.60 20.85
CA GLY A 300 34.04 -19.66 21.86
C GLY A 300 32.59 -19.84 22.34
N ALA A 301 31.69 -18.89 22.05
CA ALA A 301 30.30 -18.92 22.52
C ALA A 301 29.49 -20.07 21.90
N GLY A 302 28.46 -20.50 22.64
CA GLY A 302 27.46 -21.47 22.17
C GLY A 302 26.17 -20.77 21.74
N LEU A 303 25.60 -21.20 20.63
CA LEU A 303 24.44 -20.58 19.98
C LEU A 303 23.14 -21.32 20.28
N LEU A 304 22.07 -20.56 20.55
CA LEU A 304 20.69 -21.05 20.58
C LEU A 304 19.94 -20.43 19.39
N ILE A 305 19.47 -21.23 18.43
CA ILE A 305 18.90 -20.70 17.18
C ILE A 305 17.37 -20.77 17.20
N GLY A 306 16.71 -19.62 17.29
CA GLY A 306 15.28 -19.51 17.07
C GLY A 306 15.00 -19.02 15.65
N LYS A 307 14.39 -19.85 14.80
CA LYS A 307 13.86 -19.39 13.51
C LYS A 307 12.53 -18.70 13.77
N VAL A 308 12.57 -17.37 13.78
CA VAL A 308 11.41 -16.47 13.93
C VAL A 308 11.16 -15.63 12.68
N LEU A 309 11.98 -15.77 11.63
CA LEU A 309 11.73 -15.26 10.29
C LEU A 309 11.67 -16.42 9.28
N ASP A 310 10.81 -16.29 8.28
CA ASP A 310 10.61 -17.27 7.22
C ASP A 310 11.75 -17.25 6.18
N ASN A 311 11.68 -18.17 5.20
CA ASN A 311 12.65 -18.24 4.11
C ASN A 311 12.63 -17.04 3.13
N THR A 312 11.68 -16.10 3.26
CA THR A 312 11.70 -14.80 2.55
C THR A 312 12.40 -13.70 3.36
N GLY A 313 12.59 -13.92 4.67
CA GLY A 313 13.14 -12.94 5.61
C GLY A 313 12.07 -12.10 6.31
N ASN A 314 10.84 -12.63 6.44
CA ASN A 314 9.74 -12.02 7.19
C ASN A 314 9.21 -12.96 8.27
N GLY A 315 8.84 -12.45 9.44
CA GLY A 315 8.14 -13.23 10.46
C GLY A 315 7.24 -12.34 11.29
N ASP A 316 6.25 -12.95 11.94
CA ASP A 316 5.16 -12.26 12.62
C ASP A 316 5.49 -12.05 14.11
N GLU A 317 5.08 -10.92 14.72
CA GLU A 317 5.43 -10.53 16.10
C GLU A 317 5.21 -11.65 17.12
N SER A 318 4.10 -12.38 17.00
CA SER A 318 3.79 -13.51 17.87
C SER A 318 4.82 -14.65 17.80
N THR A 319 5.41 -14.89 16.63
CA THR A 319 6.50 -15.88 16.44
C THR A 319 7.82 -15.38 17.03
N VAL A 320 8.07 -14.07 16.95
CA VAL A 320 9.24 -13.42 17.56
C VAL A 320 9.17 -13.50 19.08
N ILE A 321 8.04 -13.18 19.69
CA ILE A 321 7.82 -13.27 21.15
C ILE A 321 7.96 -14.71 21.64
N ALA A 322 7.41 -15.69 20.92
CA ALA A 322 7.59 -17.11 21.25
C ALA A 322 9.08 -17.51 21.25
N GLY A 323 9.86 -17.00 20.29
CA GLY A 323 11.32 -17.15 20.25
C GLY A 323 12.04 -16.47 21.43
N MET A 324 11.58 -15.30 21.89
CA MET A 324 12.11 -14.63 23.09
C MET A 324 11.86 -15.47 24.36
N GLU A 325 10.61 -15.91 24.57
CA GLU A 325 10.22 -16.76 25.71
C GLU A 325 11.03 -18.07 25.71
N TRP A 326 11.23 -18.68 24.54
CA TRP A 326 12.06 -19.87 24.36
C TRP A 326 13.52 -19.63 24.70
N ALA A 327 14.15 -18.60 24.13
CA ALA A 327 15.57 -18.29 24.34
C ALA A 327 15.90 -18.07 25.83
N VAL A 328 15.01 -17.37 26.54
CA VAL A 328 15.10 -17.21 28.00
C VAL A 328 14.90 -18.53 28.74
N SER A 329 13.94 -19.37 28.34
CA SER A 329 13.71 -20.68 28.97
C SER A 329 14.89 -21.65 28.82
N GLN A 330 15.63 -21.53 27.71
CA GLN A 330 16.88 -22.26 27.45
C GLN A 330 18.09 -21.68 28.19
N GLY A 331 17.92 -20.57 28.91
CA GLY A 331 18.97 -19.91 29.68
C GLY A 331 20.02 -19.23 28.81
N ALA A 332 19.61 -18.50 27.77
CA ALA A 332 20.48 -17.56 27.07
C ALA A 332 20.98 -16.45 28.01
N ASP A 333 22.26 -16.11 27.95
CA ASP A 333 22.82 -14.94 28.65
C ASP A 333 22.53 -13.65 27.87
N ILE A 334 22.50 -13.75 26.54
CA ILE A 334 22.34 -12.66 25.58
C ILE A 334 21.38 -13.13 24.48
N VAL A 335 20.49 -12.26 24.01
CA VAL A 335 19.58 -12.51 22.89
C VAL A 335 19.86 -11.47 21.79
N SER A 336 20.40 -11.91 20.65
CA SER A 336 20.64 -11.08 19.47
C SER A 336 19.40 -11.08 18.58
N MET A 337 18.78 -9.91 18.42
CA MET A 337 17.55 -9.71 17.66
C MET A 337 17.84 -8.77 16.49
N SER A 338 18.21 -9.38 15.37
CA SER A 338 18.73 -8.72 14.16
C SER A 338 17.58 -8.30 13.24
N LEU A 339 16.48 -7.83 13.84
CA LEU A 339 15.16 -7.70 13.26
C LEU A 339 14.46 -6.46 13.84
N GLY A 340 13.51 -5.87 13.10
CA GLY A 340 12.63 -4.83 13.66
C GLY A 340 11.41 -4.47 12.79
N ALA A 341 10.40 -3.88 13.43
CA ALA A 341 9.14 -3.40 12.87
C ALA A 341 8.99 -1.87 13.07
N PRO A 342 8.31 -1.15 12.17
CA PRO A 342 8.09 0.29 12.33
C PRO A 342 7.15 0.57 13.52
N THR A 343 7.51 1.55 14.34
CA THR A 343 6.81 1.88 15.59
C THR A 343 5.44 2.52 15.38
N GLU A 344 4.66 2.53 16.46
CA GLU A 344 3.40 3.26 16.63
C GLU A 344 3.60 4.47 17.56
N GLU A 345 2.58 5.32 17.72
CA GLU A 345 2.55 6.40 18.72
C GLU A 345 2.26 5.84 20.12
N GLY A 346 3.17 5.03 20.68
CA GLY A 346 2.96 4.41 21.98
C GLY A 346 4.00 3.36 22.41
N SER A 347 3.56 2.47 23.31
CA SER A 347 4.30 1.29 23.76
C SER A 347 3.92 0.10 22.88
N ASP A 348 4.92 -0.63 22.38
CA ASP A 348 4.74 -1.74 21.44
C ASP A 348 4.94 -3.13 22.10
N LEU A 349 4.24 -4.14 21.59
CA LEU A 349 4.14 -5.46 22.21
C LEU A 349 5.49 -6.21 22.27
N LEU A 350 6.36 -6.03 21.26
CA LEU A 350 7.69 -6.62 21.27
C LEU A 350 8.57 -5.98 22.34
N SER A 351 8.48 -4.66 22.53
CA SER A 351 9.25 -3.95 23.56
C SER A 351 8.82 -4.27 24.98
N GLU A 352 7.51 -4.43 25.22
CA GLU A 352 6.98 -4.88 26.50
C GLU A 352 7.43 -6.30 26.84
N ALA A 353 7.44 -7.20 25.86
CA ALA A 353 7.98 -8.55 26.01
C ALA A 353 9.48 -8.54 26.33
N VAL A 354 10.28 -7.72 25.65
CA VAL A 354 11.71 -7.55 25.93
C VAL A 354 11.96 -7.04 27.35
N ASP A 355 11.25 -6.00 27.79
CA ASP A 355 11.41 -5.46 29.15
C ASP A 355 11.05 -6.50 30.23
N ALA A 356 9.92 -7.20 30.08
CA ALA A 356 9.50 -8.23 31.02
C ALA A 356 10.46 -9.43 31.07
N LEU A 357 10.99 -9.86 29.92
CA LEU A 357 11.93 -10.99 29.83
C LEU A 357 13.35 -10.61 30.30
N SER A 358 13.80 -9.40 30.01
CA SER A 358 15.08 -8.84 30.47
C SER A 358 15.11 -8.71 31.99
N GLU A 359 14.05 -8.17 32.61
CA GLU A 359 13.98 -8.01 34.07
C GLU A 359 13.82 -9.35 34.82
N SER A 360 13.02 -10.27 34.30
CA SER A 360 12.79 -11.57 34.95
C SER A 360 13.97 -12.54 34.84
N SER A 361 14.68 -12.55 33.70
CA SER A 361 15.81 -13.45 33.46
C SER A 361 17.18 -12.82 33.75
N GLY A 362 17.32 -11.51 33.54
CA GLY A 362 18.60 -10.81 33.52
C GLY A 362 19.45 -11.06 32.26
N ALA A 363 18.88 -11.66 31.21
CA ALA A 363 19.53 -11.82 29.91
C ALA A 363 19.55 -10.50 29.12
N LEU A 364 20.65 -10.20 28.42
CA LEU A 364 20.77 -8.96 27.65
C LEU A 364 20.14 -9.12 26.26
N PHE A 365 19.06 -8.39 25.99
CA PHE A 365 18.52 -8.24 24.65
C PHE A 365 19.30 -7.16 23.89
N VAL A 366 19.89 -7.53 22.76
CA VAL A 366 20.68 -6.65 21.87
C VAL A 366 19.97 -6.59 20.52
N ILE A 367 19.55 -5.40 20.12
CA ILE A 367 18.51 -5.22 19.09
C ILE A 367 18.95 -4.17 18.05
N ALA A 368 18.59 -4.39 16.79
CA ALA A 368 18.85 -3.45 15.70
C ALA A 368 18.06 -2.13 15.87
N ALA A 369 18.70 -0.99 15.59
CA ALA A 369 18.01 0.30 15.60
C ALA A 369 17.02 0.48 14.43
N GLY A 370 17.15 -0.30 13.34
CA GLY A 370 16.35 -0.15 12.13
C GLY A 370 17.07 0.63 11.02
N ASN A 371 16.47 0.63 9.83
CA ASN A 371 17.14 1.02 8.58
C ASN A 371 16.38 2.11 7.81
N THR A 372 15.61 2.93 8.53
CA THR A 372 14.68 3.94 7.99
C THR A 372 15.17 5.38 8.21
N GLY A 373 16.42 5.56 8.65
CA GLY A 373 17.10 6.87 8.66
C GLY A 373 17.25 7.47 7.24
N PRO A 374 17.62 8.76 7.12
CA PRO A 374 18.20 9.61 8.16
C PRO A 374 17.19 10.48 8.94
N GLY A 375 15.88 10.24 8.80
CA GLY A 375 14.85 10.97 9.54
C GLY A 375 14.91 10.73 11.06
N ARG A 376 14.39 11.68 11.84
CA ARG A 376 14.18 11.54 13.29
C ARG A 376 13.05 10.53 13.58
N SER A 377 13.03 9.97 14.79
CA SER A 377 11.99 9.02 15.21
C SER A 377 11.89 7.77 14.31
N THR A 378 13.06 7.28 13.86
CA THR A 378 13.19 6.12 12.96
C THR A 378 13.74 4.87 13.65
N VAL A 379 13.88 4.89 14.99
CA VAL A 379 14.23 3.69 15.77
C VAL A 379 13.07 2.70 15.74
N ALA A 380 13.32 1.49 15.24
CA ALA A 380 12.34 0.42 15.13
C ALA A 380 12.06 -0.29 16.46
N SER A 381 10.88 -0.89 16.60
CA SER A 381 10.57 -1.91 17.61
C SER A 381 11.30 -3.22 17.26
N PRO A 382 11.79 -4.03 18.22
CA PRO A 382 11.79 -3.82 19.68
C PRO A 382 12.94 -2.94 20.20
N GLY A 383 13.69 -2.26 19.32
CA GLY A 383 14.76 -1.33 19.69
C GLY A 383 14.29 -0.11 20.49
N THR A 384 12.98 0.11 20.59
CA THR A 384 12.31 1.06 21.49
C THR A 384 12.36 0.65 22.98
N ALA A 385 12.52 -0.63 23.31
CA ALA A 385 12.48 -1.14 24.68
C ALA A 385 13.57 -0.52 25.59
N ARG A 386 13.18 -0.08 26.80
CA ARG A 386 14.05 0.59 27.79
C ARG A 386 15.22 -0.30 28.23
N THR A 387 15.00 -1.60 28.40
CA THR A 387 16.04 -2.54 28.85
C THR A 387 16.91 -3.07 27.71
N ALA A 388 16.46 -3.02 26.46
CA ALA A 388 17.25 -3.42 25.30
C ALA A 388 18.51 -2.54 25.15
N LEU A 389 19.58 -3.12 24.63
CA LEU A 389 20.72 -2.39 24.08
C LEU A 389 20.52 -2.25 22.56
N THR A 390 20.14 -1.05 22.12
CA THR A 390 19.76 -0.80 20.73
C THR A 390 20.94 -0.26 19.93
N VAL A 391 21.16 -0.83 18.74
CA VAL A 391 22.42 -0.71 18.00
C VAL A 391 22.24 -0.05 16.63
N GLY A 392 22.82 1.14 16.46
CA GLY A 392 22.95 1.82 15.16
C GLY A 392 24.17 1.37 14.36
N ALA A 393 24.26 1.76 13.09
CA ALA A 393 25.30 1.30 12.14
C ALA A 393 26.32 2.39 11.78
N VAL A 394 27.61 2.02 11.73
CA VAL A 394 28.70 2.84 11.15
C VAL A 394 29.46 2.08 10.04
N ASP A 395 30.18 2.77 9.16
CA ASP A 395 31.06 2.14 8.17
C ASP A 395 32.48 1.83 8.71
N SER A 396 33.38 1.33 7.85
CA SER A 396 34.77 1.00 8.23
C SER A 396 35.66 2.21 8.57
N GLN A 397 35.11 3.42 8.53
CA GLN A 397 35.78 4.68 8.85
C GLN A 397 35.12 5.40 10.05
N ASP A 398 34.36 4.66 10.86
CA ASP A 398 33.59 5.15 12.02
C ASP A 398 32.53 6.21 11.66
N ARG A 399 32.08 6.28 10.39
CA ARG A 399 31.04 7.22 9.95
C ARG A 399 29.66 6.59 10.07
N LEU A 400 28.69 7.29 10.64
CA LEU A 400 27.31 6.84 10.73
C LEU A 400 26.71 6.50 9.35
N ALA A 401 26.07 5.34 9.26
CA ALA A 401 25.40 4.91 8.04
C ALA A 401 24.08 5.67 7.85
N ALA A 402 23.85 6.22 6.65
CA ALA A 402 22.71 7.11 6.39
C ALA A 402 21.32 6.46 6.61
N PHE A 403 21.22 5.13 6.51
CA PHE A 403 20.00 4.38 6.80
C PHE A 403 19.76 4.12 8.30
N SER A 404 20.78 4.26 9.16
CA SER A 404 20.69 3.88 10.58
C SER A 404 19.54 4.62 11.26
N GLY A 405 18.69 3.88 11.98
CA GLY A 405 17.59 4.44 12.77
C GLY A 405 18.10 5.43 13.82
N ARG A 406 17.39 6.55 13.96
CA ARG A 406 17.75 7.73 14.77
C ARG A 406 16.63 8.13 15.70
N GLY A 407 17.01 8.59 16.88
CA GLY A 407 16.12 9.00 17.95
C GLY A 407 15.56 10.42 17.86
N PRO A 408 14.81 10.85 18.90
CA PRO A 408 14.31 10.00 19.99
C PRO A 408 13.38 8.88 19.49
N THR A 409 12.96 7.98 20.36
CA THR A 409 11.81 7.11 20.05
C THR A 409 10.57 7.96 19.72
N ALA A 410 9.52 7.36 19.14
CA ALA A 410 8.22 8.02 19.00
C ALA A 410 7.63 8.51 20.35
N THR A 411 8.14 7.98 21.47
CA THR A 411 7.81 8.33 22.86
C THR A 411 8.84 9.23 23.55
N GLY A 412 9.77 9.86 22.81
CA GLY A 412 10.70 10.87 23.32
C GLY A 412 12.01 10.34 23.94
N ALA A 413 12.21 9.02 24.06
CA ALA A 413 13.34 8.42 24.75
C ALA A 413 14.65 8.38 23.93
N LEU A 414 15.79 8.34 24.62
CA LEU A 414 17.14 8.32 24.03
C LEU A 414 17.47 6.92 23.47
N LYS A 415 17.47 6.82 22.13
CA LYS A 415 17.88 5.65 21.33
C LYS A 415 18.55 6.12 20.02
N PRO A 416 19.43 5.31 19.40
CA PRO A 416 20.07 4.10 19.94
C PRO A 416 21.04 4.45 21.07
N GLU A 417 21.43 3.47 21.91
CA GLU A 417 22.43 3.73 22.97
C GLU A 417 23.88 3.54 22.50
N ILE A 418 24.10 2.79 21.43
CA ILE A 418 25.44 2.49 20.90
C ILE A 418 25.38 2.33 19.38
N THR A 419 26.50 2.53 18.70
CA THR A 419 26.67 2.03 17.33
C THR A 419 27.61 0.83 17.30
N ALA A 420 27.48 0.03 16.26
CA ALA A 420 28.52 -0.89 15.86
C ALA A 420 28.64 -0.91 14.33
N PRO A 421 29.72 -1.47 13.79
CA PRO A 421 29.94 -1.39 12.36
C PRO A 421 28.91 -2.23 11.55
N GLY A 422 28.48 -1.70 10.39
CA GLY A 422 27.27 -2.04 9.61
C GLY A 422 27.34 -1.76 8.09
N VAL A 423 28.55 -1.59 7.49
CA VAL A 423 28.76 -1.44 6.01
C VAL A 423 30.08 -2.12 5.52
N GLY A 424 30.00 -3.31 4.89
CA GLY A 424 31.02 -4.25 4.30
C GLY A 424 31.37 -5.68 4.90
N ILE A 425 30.65 -6.32 5.87
CA ILE A 425 30.96 -7.63 6.53
C ILE A 425 30.95 -8.70 5.46
N VAL A 426 32.04 -9.44 5.45
CA VAL A 426 32.04 -10.79 4.91
C VAL A 426 31.94 -11.77 6.08
N ALA A 427 30.76 -12.36 6.30
CA ALA A 427 30.59 -13.54 7.16
C ALA A 427 29.69 -14.59 6.49
N ALA A 428 29.30 -15.65 7.22
CA ALA A 428 28.89 -16.92 6.64
C ALA A 428 27.64 -16.80 5.74
N LYS A 429 27.69 -17.53 4.62
CA LYS A 429 26.62 -17.65 3.65
C LYS A 429 25.97 -19.03 3.74
N ALA A 430 24.66 -19.08 3.94
CA ALA A 430 23.89 -20.33 3.87
C ALA A 430 23.90 -20.93 2.45
N ALA A 431 24.10 -22.24 2.36
CA ALA A 431 24.14 -22.97 1.09
C ALA A 431 22.86 -22.78 0.26
N GLY A 432 23.03 -22.44 -1.03
CA GLY A 432 21.93 -22.21 -1.98
C GLY A 432 21.21 -20.86 -1.86
N THR A 433 21.54 -20.02 -0.87
CA THR A 433 21.00 -18.67 -0.74
C THR A 433 21.78 -17.65 -1.56
N HIS A 434 21.17 -16.49 -1.87
CA HIS A 434 21.83 -15.37 -2.55
C HIS A 434 21.20 -14.04 -2.08
N ILE A 435 21.26 -13.77 -0.78
CA ILE A 435 20.71 -12.55 -0.19
C ILE A 435 21.54 -11.30 -0.53
N GLY A 436 22.84 -11.46 -0.77
CA GLY A 436 23.80 -10.38 -0.93
C GLY A 436 24.91 -10.64 -1.95
N LYS A 437 25.99 -9.89 -1.82
CA LYS A 437 27.18 -9.98 -2.66
C LYS A 437 28.10 -11.11 -2.20
N ASP A 438 28.05 -12.23 -2.92
CA ASP A 438 28.89 -13.41 -2.66
C ASP A 438 30.40 -13.10 -2.64
N VAL A 439 31.10 -13.68 -1.65
CA VAL A 439 32.55 -13.56 -1.45
C VAL A 439 33.17 -14.96 -1.38
N GLY A 440 33.23 -15.60 -2.55
CA GLY A 440 33.60 -17.01 -2.68
C GLY A 440 32.39 -17.93 -2.45
N GLU A 441 32.66 -19.15 -2.01
CA GLU A 441 31.63 -20.19 -1.81
C GLU A 441 30.88 -20.03 -0.46
N TYR A 442 31.61 -19.66 0.59
CA TYR A 442 31.14 -19.74 1.98
C TYR A 442 30.73 -18.42 2.62
N TYR A 443 30.83 -17.27 1.93
CA TYR A 443 30.63 -15.95 2.56
C TYR A 443 29.88 -14.94 1.66
N THR A 444 29.25 -13.91 2.24
CA THR A 444 28.46 -12.86 1.51
C THR A 444 28.44 -11.49 2.24
N ALA A 445 27.84 -10.46 1.63
CA ALA A 445 27.90 -9.02 2.01
C ALA A 445 26.61 -8.20 1.62
N LEU A 446 26.22 -7.11 2.32
CA LEU A 446 24.97 -6.27 2.17
C LEU A 446 24.93 -4.98 3.07
N ASP A 447 24.13 -3.94 2.87
CA ASP A 447 24.08 -2.78 3.83
C ASP A 447 23.18 -3.02 5.10
N GLY A 448 23.48 -2.53 6.33
CA GLY A 448 22.48 -2.44 7.45
C GLY A 448 22.83 -2.35 8.96
N THR A 449 21.82 -2.23 9.84
CA THR A 449 21.95 -2.28 11.34
C THR A 449 21.85 -3.68 11.94
N SER A 450 21.28 -4.66 11.23
CA SER A 450 21.14 -6.01 11.77
C SER A 450 22.47 -6.77 11.87
N MET A 451 23.59 -6.30 11.29
CA MET A 451 24.93 -6.80 11.67
C MET A 451 25.74 -5.91 12.58
N ALA A 452 25.40 -4.64 12.77
CA ALA A 452 25.88 -3.90 13.94
C ALA A 452 25.47 -4.65 15.23
N THR A 453 24.24 -5.14 15.28
CA THR A 453 23.63 -5.91 16.41
C THR A 453 24.49 -7.09 16.92
N PRO A 454 24.84 -8.12 16.12
CA PRO A 454 25.69 -9.24 16.54
C PRO A 454 27.13 -8.87 16.93
N HIS A 455 27.66 -7.70 16.55
CA HIS A 455 28.94 -7.23 17.12
C HIS A 455 28.81 -6.91 18.59
N VAL A 456 27.73 -6.22 18.95
CA VAL A 456 27.43 -5.87 20.34
C VAL A 456 27.03 -7.12 21.13
N ALA A 457 26.28 -8.06 20.54
CA ALA A 457 25.94 -9.32 21.18
C ALA A 457 27.17 -10.21 21.44
N GLY A 458 28.09 -10.30 20.47
CA GLY A 458 29.37 -10.98 20.67
C GLY A 458 30.28 -10.26 21.67
N ALA A 459 30.34 -8.93 21.65
CA ALA A 459 31.09 -8.15 22.63
C ALA A 459 30.55 -8.36 24.07
N ALA A 460 29.23 -8.41 24.23
CA ALA A 460 28.59 -8.79 25.48
C ALA A 460 29.00 -10.20 25.93
N ALA A 461 29.14 -11.15 25.01
CA ALA A 461 29.55 -12.52 25.34
C ALA A 461 31.01 -12.61 25.82
N LEU A 462 31.91 -11.80 25.26
CA LEU A 462 33.28 -11.68 25.77
C LEU A 462 33.31 -11.15 27.21
N LEU A 463 32.60 -10.05 27.47
CA LEU A 463 32.51 -9.46 28.82
C LEU A 463 31.78 -10.39 29.82
N LYS A 464 30.78 -11.13 29.37
CA LYS A 464 30.06 -12.12 30.19
C LYS A 464 30.92 -13.33 30.57
N GLN A 465 31.88 -13.73 29.72
CA GLN A 465 32.87 -14.74 30.09
C GLN A 465 33.86 -14.20 31.13
N GLN A 466 34.32 -12.95 30.96
CA GLN A 466 35.22 -12.27 31.90
C GLN A 466 34.54 -12.00 33.26
N HIS A 467 33.25 -11.66 33.25
CA HIS A 467 32.44 -11.34 34.42
C HIS A 467 31.15 -12.19 34.49
N PRO A 468 31.22 -13.49 34.84
CA PRO A 468 30.05 -14.39 34.81
C PRO A 468 28.86 -13.95 35.67
N GLY A 469 29.11 -13.16 36.72
CA GLY A 469 28.07 -12.60 37.60
C GLY A 469 27.31 -11.40 37.03
N TRP A 470 27.79 -10.75 35.96
CA TRP A 470 27.09 -9.61 35.36
C TRP A 470 25.79 -10.06 34.65
N ARG A 471 24.78 -9.17 34.65
CA ARG A 471 23.44 -9.35 34.05
C ARG A 471 23.15 -8.16 33.13
N ALA A 472 22.06 -8.22 32.36
CA ALA A 472 21.63 -7.26 31.33
C ALA A 472 22.11 -5.81 31.55
N GLY A 473 21.61 -5.12 32.58
CA GLY A 473 21.97 -3.73 32.86
C GLY A 473 23.48 -3.47 33.03
N ARG A 474 24.21 -4.36 33.73
CA ARG A 474 25.66 -4.20 33.94
C ARG A 474 26.46 -4.42 32.65
N LEU A 475 26.03 -5.36 31.81
CA LEU A 475 26.62 -5.57 30.47
C LEU A 475 26.33 -4.38 29.54
N LYS A 476 25.10 -3.85 29.57
CA LYS A 476 24.69 -2.65 28.83
C LYS A 476 25.54 -1.43 29.23
N ASP A 477 25.62 -1.14 30.53
CA ASP A 477 26.44 -0.04 31.07
C ASP A 477 27.93 -0.21 30.71
N ALA A 478 28.49 -1.42 30.82
CA ALA A 478 29.89 -1.67 30.47
C ALA A 478 30.21 -1.43 28.98
N LEU A 479 29.31 -1.82 28.07
CA LEU A 479 29.49 -1.62 26.62
C LEU A 479 29.26 -0.18 26.19
N VAL A 480 28.17 0.44 26.67
CA VAL A 480 27.80 1.82 26.33
C VAL A 480 28.81 2.80 26.93
N SER A 481 29.15 2.68 28.21
CA SER A 481 30.07 3.65 28.84
C SER A 481 31.52 3.54 28.36
N ALA A 482 31.95 2.42 27.79
CA ALA A 482 33.26 2.28 27.16
C ALA A 482 33.29 2.64 25.66
N ALA A 483 32.18 3.11 25.07
CA ALA A 483 32.07 3.36 23.64
C ALA A 483 33.06 4.44 23.12
N GLN A 484 33.38 4.35 21.83
CA GLN A 484 34.16 5.33 21.08
C GLN A 484 33.21 6.32 20.39
N THR A 485 32.96 7.44 21.05
CA THR A 485 32.17 8.56 20.53
C THR A 485 32.81 9.15 19.27
N ALA A 486 32.01 9.39 18.23
CA ALA A 486 32.38 10.16 17.05
C ALA A 486 32.19 11.67 17.35
N PRO A 487 33.07 12.56 16.87
CA PRO A 487 33.05 13.96 17.29
C PRO A 487 31.96 14.80 16.61
N ASP A 488 31.34 14.33 15.52
CA ASP A 488 30.51 15.15 14.62
C ASP A 488 29.01 14.76 14.57
N ASP A 489 28.60 13.58 15.06
CA ASP A 489 27.20 13.09 15.04
C ASP A 489 26.43 13.39 16.36
N GLU A 490 25.11 13.62 16.31
CA GLU A 490 24.25 13.85 17.51
C GLU A 490 24.09 12.59 18.38
N VAL A 491 23.77 12.74 19.67
CA VAL A 491 23.55 11.59 20.59
C VAL A 491 22.37 10.73 20.13
N TYR A 492 21.32 11.37 19.64
CA TYR A 492 20.16 10.68 19.05
C TYR A 492 20.50 9.99 17.71
N GLU A 493 21.72 10.12 17.18
CA GLU A 493 22.16 9.43 15.96
C GLU A 493 23.16 8.29 16.26
N GLN A 494 24.09 8.47 17.20
CA GLN A 494 25.16 7.50 17.52
C GLN A 494 25.10 6.86 18.92
N GLY A 495 24.18 7.30 19.80
CA GLY A 495 24.21 6.94 21.22
C GLY A 495 25.47 7.44 21.91
N ALA A 496 26.14 6.60 22.70
CA ALA A 496 27.46 6.91 23.26
C ALA A 496 28.62 6.80 22.23
N GLY A 497 28.33 6.32 21.01
CA GLY A 497 29.30 6.04 19.96
C GLY A 497 29.51 4.55 19.69
N ARG A 498 30.59 4.21 18.99
CA ARG A 498 30.87 2.84 18.54
C ARG A 498 31.37 1.94 19.66
N VAL A 499 30.84 0.72 19.77
CA VAL A 499 31.36 -0.31 20.69
C VAL A 499 32.89 -0.54 20.56
N ALA A 500 33.56 -0.58 21.71
CA ALA A 500 35.00 -0.82 21.85
C ALA A 500 35.24 -1.83 23.00
N VAL A 501 35.23 -3.13 22.66
CA VAL A 501 35.23 -4.22 23.66
C VAL A 501 36.61 -4.43 24.30
N ASP A 502 37.67 -4.02 23.62
CA ASP A 502 39.02 -3.92 24.20
C ASP A 502 39.05 -2.94 25.39
N ARG A 503 38.45 -1.75 25.23
CA ARG A 503 38.31 -0.78 26.31
C ARG A 503 37.40 -1.28 27.42
N ALA A 504 36.24 -1.85 27.06
CA ALA A 504 35.29 -2.41 28.04
C ALA A 504 35.88 -3.57 28.87
N SER A 505 36.77 -4.37 28.27
CA SER A 505 37.45 -5.51 28.92
C SER A 505 38.66 -5.09 29.79
N ALA A 506 39.33 -3.99 29.43
CA ALA A 506 40.56 -3.55 30.11
C ALA A 506 40.35 -2.63 31.33
N GLN A 507 39.19 -1.98 31.45
CA GLN A 507 38.90 -1.01 32.53
C GLN A 507 38.18 -1.69 33.71
N SER A 508 38.58 -1.36 34.96
CA SER A 508 37.91 -1.90 36.15
C SER A 508 36.65 -1.12 36.55
N VAL A 509 36.46 0.09 36.02
CA VAL A 509 35.31 0.96 36.30
C VAL A 509 34.43 1.06 35.07
N THR A 510 33.11 1.01 35.26
CA THR A 510 32.12 1.37 34.23
C THR A 510 31.04 2.27 34.82
N ALA A 511 30.38 3.06 33.97
CA ALA A 511 29.38 4.05 34.35
C ALA A 511 27.98 3.71 33.79
N THR A 512 26.93 4.32 34.35
CA THR A 512 25.59 4.36 33.74
C THR A 512 25.69 4.84 32.29
N GLY A 513 25.24 4.04 31.32
CA GLY A 513 25.46 4.35 29.90
C GLY A 513 24.66 5.55 29.37
N THR A 514 23.46 5.79 29.89
CA THR A 514 22.53 6.82 29.42
C THR A 514 21.87 7.57 30.59
N ALA A 515 22.00 8.90 30.61
CA ALA A 515 21.26 9.82 31.46
C ALA A 515 20.15 10.49 30.64
N ASP A 516 19.09 9.73 30.35
CA ASP A 516 17.91 10.21 29.64
C ASP A 516 16.90 10.85 30.62
N PHE A 517 16.45 12.06 30.31
CA PHE A 517 15.43 12.79 31.06
C PHE A 517 14.07 12.80 30.34
N GLY A 518 14.02 12.42 29.05
CA GLY A 518 12.82 12.45 28.21
C GLY A 518 12.29 13.87 27.97
N ASP A 519 10.96 14.00 27.89
CA ASP A 519 10.28 15.29 27.91
C ASP A 519 10.32 15.92 29.32
N VAL A 520 10.74 17.18 29.40
CA VAL A 520 10.76 17.99 30.63
C VAL A 520 9.98 19.29 30.43
N ARG A 521 9.38 19.80 31.51
CA ARG A 521 8.60 21.05 31.52
C ARG A 521 9.08 22.04 32.59
N ASP A 522 8.95 23.33 32.29
CA ASP A 522 9.27 24.44 33.22
C ASP A 522 8.54 24.30 34.58
N GLU A 523 7.30 23.81 34.55
CA GLU A 523 6.48 23.55 35.75
C GLU A 523 7.04 22.47 36.70
N GLU A 524 7.80 21.49 36.19
CA GLU A 524 8.15 20.26 36.92
C GLU A 524 9.25 20.44 37.96
N ARG A 525 9.94 21.60 37.92
CA ARG A 525 11.18 21.94 38.64
C ARG A 525 12.38 21.14 38.12
N LYS A 526 13.57 21.52 38.59
CA LYS A 526 14.86 20.85 38.32
C LYS A 526 14.74 19.32 38.36
N VAL A 527 15.00 18.67 37.23
CA VAL A 527 14.95 17.20 37.10
C VAL A 527 16.36 16.66 37.28
N SER A 528 16.52 15.57 38.03
CA SER A 528 17.82 14.99 38.39
C SER A 528 17.92 13.50 38.07
N ARG A 529 19.11 13.07 37.62
CA ARG A 529 19.50 11.67 37.41
C ARG A 529 20.85 11.43 38.08
N ASP A 530 21.01 10.31 38.78
CA ASP A 530 22.32 9.88 39.27
C ASP A 530 23.05 9.08 38.21
N VAL A 531 24.26 9.51 37.87
CA VAL A 531 25.21 8.72 37.06
C VAL A 531 26.08 7.94 38.03
N VAL A 532 25.94 6.62 38.01
CA VAL A 532 26.61 5.70 38.94
C VAL A 532 27.85 5.14 38.27
N TYR A 533 28.98 5.25 38.96
CA TYR A 533 30.26 4.63 38.62
C TYR A 533 30.50 3.46 39.57
N THR A 534 30.78 2.27 39.04
CA THR A 534 31.05 1.07 39.84
C THR A 534 32.36 0.45 39.41
N ASN A 535 33.23 0.17 40.38
CA ASN A 535 34.59 -0.30 40.19
C ASN A 535 34.73 -1.74 40.68
N ASP A 536 34.85 -2.70 39.77
CA ASP A 536 35.01 -4.12 40.07
C ASP A 536 36.45 -4.46 40.57
N GLY A 537 37.42 -3.53 40.47
CA GLY A 537 38.85 -3.77 40.74
C GLY A 537 39.33 -3.55 42.19
N ASP A 538 40.53 -4.08 42.49
CA ASP A 538 41.14 -4.14 43.84
C ASP A 538 41.59 -2.78 44.43
N HIS A 539 41.54 -1.69 43.66
CA HIS A 539 42.06 -0.37 44.04
C HIS A 539 41.03 0.72 43.72
N ALA A 540 40.95 1.75 44.58
CA ALA A 540 40.08 2.89 44.34
C ALA A 540 40.61 3.75 43.18
N VAL A 541 39.70 4.20 42.31
CA VAL A 541 39.99 5.00 41.10
C VAL A 541 39.40 6.39 41.26
N THR A 542 40.10 7.43 40.82
CA THR A 542 39.56 8.81 40.83
C THR A 542 39.39 9.35 39.41
N LEU A 543 38.16 9.73 39.09
CA LEU A 543 37.76 10.23 37.78
C LEU A 543 37.46 11.73 37.84
N SER A 544 38.02 12.49 36.90
CA SER A 544 37.62 13.86 36.59
C SER A 544 36.46 13.84 35.60
N LEU A 545 35.44 14.67 35.85
CA LEU A 545 34.19 14.69 35.10
C LEU A 545 34.08 15.96 34.24
N ALA A 546 33.74 15.79 32.96
CA ALA A 546 33.53 16.90 32.03
C ALA A 546 32.23 16.70 31.22
N LEU A 547 31.36 17.71 31.29
CA LEU A 547 30.04 17.71 30.66
C LEU A 547 30.10 18.54 29.37
N ASP A 548 30.11 17.86 28.22
CA ASP A 548 30.08 18.44 26.87
C ASP A 548 28.66 18.38 26.33
N LEU A 549 27.99 19.52 26.15
CA LEU A 549 26.56 19.59 25.83
C LEU A 549 26.27 20.55 24.68
N GLY A 550 25.19 20.23 23.97
CA GLY A 550 24.60 21.03 22.92
C GLY A 550 25.05 20.61 21.52
N ARG A 551 24.92 19.31 21.19
CA ARG A 551 25.17 18.83 19.82
C ARG A 551 23.97 19.17 18.92
N GLY A 552 22.74 19.00 19.40
CA GLY A 552 21.50 19.42 18.74
C GLY A 552 21.04 20.85 19.05
N SER A 553 21.33 21.41 20.22
CA SER A 553 20.99 22.81 20.59
C SER A 553 21.85 23.37 21.73
N THR A 554 22.27 24.63 21.64
CA THR A 554 23.13 25.29 22.64
C THR A 554 22.50 25.33 24.03
N VAL A 555 23.08 24.63 25.01
CA VAL A 555 22.63 24.66 26.42
C VAL A 555 23.13 25.94 27.12
N PRO A 556 22.24 26.79 27.69
CA PRO A 556 22.65 27.99 28.42
C PRO A 556 23.27 27.71 29.80
N GLU A 557 23.97 28.70 30.37
CA GLU A 557 24.75 28.53 31.59
C GLU A 557 23.89 28.13 32.81
N GLY A 558 24.18 26.94 33.36
CA GLY A 558 23.44 26.35 34.47
C GLY A 558 22.12 25.67 34.08
N GLY A 559 21.80 25.56 32.77
CA GLY A 559 20.71 24.72 32.28
C GLY A 559 20.92 23.22 32.51
N ALA A 560 22.17 22.79 32.65
CA ALA A 560 22.56 21.51 33.23
C ALA A 560 23.74 21.68 34.20
N THR A 561 23.77 20.90 35.28
CA THR A 561 24.81 20.97 36.34
C THR A 561 25.08 19.60 36.97
N LEU A 562 26.35 19.33 37.34
CA LEU A 562 26.75 18.16 38.14
C LEU A 562 26.83 18.50 39.63
N SER A 563 26.62 17.51 40.50
CA SER A 563 26.85 17.65 41.95
C SER A 563 28.33 17.67 42.35
N ALA A 564 29.23 17.20 41.48
CA ALA A 564 30.68 17.23 41.65
C ALA A 564 31.39 17.25 40.28
N ASP A 565 32.61 17.80 40.22
CA ASP A 565 33.52 17.77 39.07
C ASP A 565 34.48 16.57 39.08
N THR A 566 34.49 15.82 40.18
CA THR A 566 35.41 14.72 40.47
C THR A 566 34.70 13.67 41.31
N VAL A 567 35.04 12.39 41.09
CA VAL A 567 34.49 11.27 41.86
C VAL A 567 35.57 10.21 42.13
N THR A 568 35.66 9.73 43.37
CA THR A 568 36.51 8.59 43.74
C THR A 568 35.63 7.37 43.98
N VAL A 569 35.83 6.32 43.18
CA VAL A 569 35.09 5.06 43.26
C VAL A 569 35.91 4.05 44.06
N PRO A 570 35.45 3.57 45.24
CA PRO A 570 36.23 2.62 46.04
C PRO A 570 36.42 1.27 45.34
N ALA A 571 37.36 0.46 45.83
CA ALA A 571 37.57 -0.89 45.34
C ALA A 571 36.35 -1.79 45.63
N HIS A 572 35.85 -2.49 44.61
CA HIS A 572 34.65 -3.33 44.65
C HIS A 572 33.36 -2.63 45.13
N ASP A 573 33.23 -1.31 44.91
CA ASP A 573 32.11 -0.49 45.37
C ASP A 573 31.67 0.51 44.28
N SER A 574 30.66 1.33 44.59
CA SER A 574 30.09 2.34 43.68
C SER A 574 30.07 3.75 44.27
N ALA A 575 30.11 4.76 43.41
CA ALA A 575 29.91 6.16 43.74
C ALA A 575 29.03 6.83 42.68
N ALA A 576 28.20 7.78 43.08
CA ALA A 576 27.25 8.46 42.19
C ALA A 576 27.52 9.96 42.12
N VAL A 577 27.28 10.55 40.94
CA VAL A 577 27.22 12.01 40.74
C VAL A 577 25.90 12.37 40.10
N THR A 578 25.18 13.30 40.71
CA THR A 578 23.86 13.73 40.25
C THR A 578 23.99 14.76 39.13
N LEU A 579 23.51 14.44 37.94
CA LEU A 579 23.29 15.37 36.85
C LEU A 579 21.89 15.97 37.00
N THR A 580 21.77 17.29 36.94
CA THR A 580 20.51 18.03 37.11
C THR A 580 20.29 19.00 35.96
N VAL A 581 19.12 18.91 35.32
CA VAL A 581 18.62 19.81 34.27
C VAL A 581 17.69 20.86 34.91
N ASP A 582 17.71 22.10 34.41
CA ASP A 582 16.92 23.25 34.88
C ASP A 582 16.14 23.87 33.70
N PRO A 583 14.95 23.34 33.33
CA PRO A 583 14.22 23.74 32.12
C PRO A 583 14.01 25.27 32.00
N ALA A 584 13.73 25.92 33.12
CA ALA A 584 13.63 27.38 33.29
C ALA A 584 14.86 28.21 32.79
N ARG A 585 15.94 27.55 32.36
CA ARG A 585 17.15 28.16 31.78
C ARG A 585 17.45 27.70 30.36
N THR A 586 16.90 26.58 29.89
CA THR A 586 17.18 26.04 28.56
C THR A 586 16.27 26.65 27.51
N GLY A 587 14.96 26.68 27.76
CA GLY A 587 13.97 27.10 26.77
C GLY A 587 13.58 25.94 25.85
N THR A 588 12.52 26.13 25.07
CA THR A 588 11.96 25.07 24.23
C THR A 588 12.93 24.61 23.14
N GLY A 589 13.21 23.31 23.11
CA GLY A 589 14.22 22.72 22.24
C GLY A 589 14.59 21.27 22.62
N ARG A 590 15.43 20.63 21.80
CA ARG A 590 16.02 19.31 22.06
C ARG A 590 17.50 19.46 22.35
N TYR A 591 17.95 18.94 23.49
CA TYR A 591 19.30 19.10 24.00
C TYR A 591 19.94 17.76 24.29
N ASP A 592 21.22 17.63 23.97
CA ASP A 592 21.95 16.39 24.11
C ASP A 592 23.47 16.62 24.27
N GLY A 593 24.18 15.56 24.66
CA GLY A 593 25.64 15.50 24.66
C GLY A 593 26.16 14.41 25.58
N TYR A 594 27.32 14.64 26.18
CA TYR A 594 28.10 13.61 26.86
C TYR A 594 28.61 14.09 28.22
N LEU A 595 28.40 13.28 29.25
CA LEU A 595 29.19 13.34 30.47
C LEU A 595 30.37 12.36 30.32
N THR A 596 31.57 12.90 30.22
CA THR A 596 32.81 12.11 30.15
C THR A 596 33.49 12.03 31.50
N ALA A 597 34.09 10.88 31.82
CA ALA A 597 34.79 10.62 33.07
C ALA A 597 36.16 9.99 32.78
N THR A 598 37.24 10.62 33.28
CA THR A 598 38.62 10.22 32.94
C THR A 598 39.55 10.19 34.15
N GLY A 599 40.37 9.15 34.28
CA GLY A 599 41.33 9.00 35.38
C GLY A 599 41.96 7.61 35.44
N ASP A 600 43.20 7.52 35.91
CA ASP A 600 43.95 6.24 36.09
C ASP A 600 43.93 5.28 34.88
N GLY A 601 43.90 5.82 33.66
CA GLY A 601 43.82 5.05 32.41
C GLY A 601 42.39 4.68 31.96
N THR A 602 41.38 4.96 32.79
CA THR A 602 39.96 4.83 32.47
C THR A 602 39.46 6.04 31.67
N HIS A 603 38.64 5.77 30.65
CA HIS A 603 37.80 6.74 29.93
C HIS A 603 36.38 6.16 29.81
N LEU A 604 35.38 6.90 30.29
CA LEU A 604 33.97 6.54 30.23
C LEU A 604 33.11 7.68 29.68
N THR A 605 32.03 7.34 28.98
CA THR A 605 31.07 8.27 28.38
C THR A 605 29.63 7.89 28.78
N THR A 606 28.91 8.79 29.43
CA THR A 606 27.45 8.69 29.60
C THR A 606 26.78 9.60 28.58
N ALA A 607 25.93 9.03 27.71
CA ALA A 607 25.09 9.78 26.78
C ALA A 607 23.97 10.53 27.53
N VAL A 608 23.72 11.79 27.19
CA VAL A 608 22.75 12.68 27.85
C VAL A 608 21.75 13.22 26.83
N GLY A 609 20.47 13.29 27.17
CA GLY A 609 19.42 13.86 26.31
C GLY A 609 18.16 14.29 27.06
N TRP A 610 17.53 15.37 26.58
CA TRP A 610 16.19 15.82 26.98
C TRP A 610 15.51 16.67 25.90
N THR A 611 14.17 16.77 25.98
CA THR A 611 13.37 17.68 25.16
C THR A 611 12.54 18.58 26.06
N GLU A 612 12.60 19.90 25.86
CA GLU A 612 11.78 20.86 26.61
C GLU A 612 10.56 21.27 25.76
N GLN A 613 9.36 20.88 26.20
CA GLN A 613 8.12 21.14 25.47
C GLN A 613 7.49 22.50 25.84
N PRO A 614 6.81 23.20 24.90
CA PRO A 614 6.07 24.42 25.20
C PRO A 614 4.91 24.18 26.20
N PRO A 615 4.42 25.24 26.88
CA PRO A 615 3.17 25.19 27.65
C PRO A 615 2.02 24.65 26.80
N LYS A 616 1.06 23.95 27.41
CA LYS A 616 -0.13 23.42 26.70
C LYS A 616 -1.39 24.14 27.16
N HIS A 617 -2.28 24.42 26.21
CA HIS A 617 -3.54 25.16 26.41
C HIS A 617 -4.75 24.35 25.95
N THR A 618 -5.88 24.59 26.60
CA THR A 618 -7.13 23.88 26.35
C THR A 618 -7.81 24.43 25.10
N VAL A 619 -7.95 23.61 24.06
CA VAL A 619 -8.68 23.98 22.84
C VAL A 619 -9.98 23.20 22.78
N HIS A 620 -11.09 23.89 23.06
CA HIS A 620 -12.44 23.34 22.97
C HIS A 620 -12.99 23.51 21.55
N PHE A 621 -13.39 22.43 20.91
CA PHE A 621 -14.01 22.40 19.59
C PHE A 621 -15.53 22.20 19.73
N THR A 622 -16.31 22.93 18.94
CA THR A 622 -17.76 22.72 18.83
C THR A 622 -18.20 22.55 17.38
N PHE A 623 -18.99 21.51 17.11
CA PHE A 623 -19.41 21.09 15.77
C PHE A 623 -20.94 21.17 15.64
N THR A 624 -21.45 21.94 14.69
CA THR A 624 -22.90 22.07 14.41
C THR A 624 -23.22 21.60 12.98
N GLY A 625 -24.19 20.72 12.82
CA GLY A 625 -24.71 20.27 11.53
C GLY A 625 -25.66 21.28 10.87
N ARG A 626 -25.94 21.11 9.56
CA ARG A 626 -26.85 22.01 8.81
C ARG A 626 -28.27 22.09 9.38
N ASP A 627 -28.70 21.07 10.12
CA ASP A 627 -30.00 21.01 10.80
C ASP A 627 -30.01 21.68 12.19
N GLY A 628 -28.87 22.25 12.62
CA GLY A 628 -28.70 22.90 13.91
C GLY A 628 -28.56 21.95 15.10
N LYS A 629 -28.43 20.64 14.87
CA LYS A 629 -28.02 19.66 15.88
C LYS A 629 -26.48 19.58 15.96
N PRO A 630 -25.92 18.89 16.96
CA PRO A 630 -24.53 18.44 16.93
C PRO A 630 -24.10 17.85 15.58
N GLY A 631 -22.90 18.22 15.11
CA GLY A 631 -22.33 17.76 13.84
C GLY A 631 -22.08 16.24 13.84
N GLY A 632 -22.99 15.49 13.23
CA GLY A 632 -23.25 14.07 13.59
C GLY A 632 -22.10 13.08 13.42
N GLN A 633 -21.26 13.27 12.41
CA GLN A 633 -19.90 12.72 12.38
C GLN A 633 -19.00 13.80 11.83
N THR A 634 -17.97 14.15 12.61
CA THR A 634 -16.97 15.13 12.18
C THR A 634 -15.60 14.50 12.19
N ASN A 635 -14.90 14.62 11.07
CA ASN A 635 -13.48 14.27 10.97
C ASN A 635 -12.70 15.58 11.06
N LEU A 636 -11.78 15.69 12.03
CA LEU A 636 -10.96 16.88 12.28
C LEU A 636 -9.47 16.50 12.18
N GLN A 637 -8.73 17.25 11.38
CA GLN A 637 -7.27 17.23 11.32
C GLN A 637 -6.73 18.50 11.96
N ILE A 638 -5.72 18.33 12.81
CA ILE A 638 -4.95 19.39 13.47
C ILE A 638 -3.50 19.18 13.08
N LEU A 639 -2.92 20.13 12.34
CA LEU A 639 -1.50 20.13 12.01
C LEU A 639 -0.77 21.09 12.94
N ASN A 640 0.23 20.63 13.67
CA ASN A 640 1.22 21.52 14.29
C ASN A 640 2.16 22.06 13.19
N MET A 641 2.36 23.38 13.15
CA MET A 641 3.26 24.04 12.18
C MET A 641 4.53 24.59 12.84
N THR A 642 4.73 24.35 14.13
CA THR A 642 5.77 24.99 14.97
C THR A 642 6.96 24.07 15.24
N SER A 643 6.70 22.76 15.34
CA SER A 643 7.64 21.72 15.78
C SER A 643 8.79 21.39 14.82
N GLY A 644 8.84 22.00 13.64
CA GLY A 644 9.83 21.70 12.59
C GLY A 644 9.54 20.41 11.81
N ASP A 645 9.05 19.38 12.49
CA ASP A 645 8.37 18.21 11.92
C ASP A 645 6.85 18.36 12.17
N ALA A 646 6.02 18.27 11.13
CA ALA A 646 4.59 18.63 11.21
C ALA A 646 3.70 17.50 11.75
N GLU A 647 3.45 17.52 13.06
CA GLU A 647 2.59 16.58 13.77
C GLU A 647 1.12 16.71 13.30
N LEU A 648 0.52 15.60 12.83
CA LEU A 648 -0.85 15.55 12.30
C LEU A 648 -1.77 14.73 13.21
N GLN A 649 -2.42 15.39 14.16
CA GLN A 649 -3.47 14.75 14.95
C GLN A 649 -4.75 14.62 14.10
N SER A 650 -5.24 13.38 13.91
CA SER A 650 -6.48 13.10 13.17
C SER A 650 -7.53 12.50 14.11
N ILE A 651 -8.64 13.21 14.31
CA ILE A 651 -9.72 12.84 15.24
C ILE A 651 -11.00 12.52 14.47
N THR A 652 -11.60 11.37 14.78
CA THR A 652 -13.00 11.08 14.41
C THR A 652 -13.88 11.34 15.61
N PHE A 653 -14.85 12.24 15.48
CA PHE A 653 -15.80 12.54 16.55
C PHE A 653 -17.23 12.15 16.16
N MET A 654 -17.87 11.35 17.02
CA MET A 654 -19.30 11.05 17.02
C MET A 654 -19.81 11.20 18.45
N GLY A 655 -20.57 12.26 18.73
CA GLY A 655 -20.99 12.59 20.10
C GLY A 655 -21.90 13.81 20.18
N ASP A 656 -21.87 14.52 21.31
CA ASP A 656 -22.78 15.63 21.61
C ASP A 656 -22.47 16.96 20.87
N GLY A 657 -21.46 16.95 20.01
CA GLY A 657 -21.01 18.10 19.23
C GLY A 657 -19.88 18.89 19.90
N THR A 658 -19.32 18.43 21.01
CA THR A 658 -18.20 19.06 21.70
C THR A 658 -17.01 18.12 21.88
N TRP A 659 -15.80 18.64 21.78
CA TRP A 659 -14.56 17.91 22.04
C TRP A 659 -13.50 18.87 22.60
N GLU A 660 -12.55 18.37 23.37
CA GLU A 660 -11.47 19.18 23.95
C GLU A 660 -10.15 18.43 23.96
N THR A 661 -9.05 19.18 23.86
CA THR A 661 -7.68 18.67 23.87
C THR A 661 -6.71 19.72 24.43
N GLN A 662 -5.52 19.29 24.82
CA GLN A 662 -4.41 20.15 25.26
C GLN A 662 -3.39 20.26 24.13
N LEU A 663 -3.33 21.42 23.46
CA LEU A 663 -2.35 21.69 22.40
C LEU A 663 -1.20 22.54 22.94
N PRO A 664 0.07 22.21 22.64
CA PRO A 664 1.21 23.11 22.90
C PRO A 664 1.03 24.51 22.31
N GLU A 665 1.68 25.52 22.90
CA GLU A 665 1.84 26.84 22.29
C GLU A 665 2.50 26.73 20.91
N GLY A 666 1.91 27.41 19.92
CA GLY A 666 2.35 27.33 18.54
C GLY A 666 1.29 27.73 17.51
N ASP A 667 1.70 27.81 16.24
CA ASP A 667 0.79 27.96 15.11
C ASP A 667 0.35 26.58 14.58
N TYR A 668 -0.95 26.45 14.29
CA TYR A 668 -1.58 25.25 13.78
C TYR A 668 -2.33 25.52 12.46
N ALA A 669 -2.65 24.46 11.71
CA ALA A 669 -3.68 24.50 10.67
C ALA A 669 -4.78 23.47 10.98
N LEU A 670 -6.03 23.84 10.79
CA LEU A 670 -7.18 22.97 10.98
C LEU A 670 -7.81 22.60 9.64
N GLN A 671 -8.23 21.35 9.48
CA GLN A 671 -9.05 20.91 8.34
C GLN A 671 -10.13 19.97 8.83
N ALA A 672 -11.38 20.07 8.36
CA ALA A 672 -12.45 19.17 8.80
C ALA A 672 -13.52 18.89 7.73
N LEU A 673 -14.20 17.75 7.91
CA LEU A 673 -15.42 17.38 7.19
C LEU A 673 -16.54 17.15 8.20
N VAL A 674 -17.57 17.99 8.17
CA VAL A 674 -18.77 17.87 9.02
C VAL A 674 -19.88 17.19 8.23
N THR A 675 -20.31 16.01 8.68
CA THR A 675 -21.43 15.28 8.07
C THR A 675 -22.71 15.50 8.86
N THR A 676 -23.72 16.07 8.21
CA THR A 676 -25.09 16.18 8.74
C THR A 676 -25.88 14.97 8.26
N TYR A 677 -26.42 14.17 9.18
CA TYR A 677 -27.23 12.98 8.87
C TYR A 677 -28.73 13.21 9.07
N ASP A 678 -29.54 12.40 8.40
CA ASP A 678 -30.96 12.25 8.71
C ASP A 678 -31.21 11.21 9.83
N THR A 679 -32.48 11.00 10.17
CA THR A 679 -32.91 10.02 11.20
C THR A 679 -32.60 8.56 10.86
N ASN A 680 -32.16 8.26 9.63
CA ASN A 680 -31.81 6.93 9.14
C ASN A 680 -30.29 6.77 8.91
N ARG A 681 -29.46 7.70 9.40
CA ARG A 681 -28.01 7.78 9.15
C ARG A 681 -27.64 7.87 7.66
N ILE A 682 -28.52 8.42 6.83
CA ILE A 682 -28.19 8.81 5.44
C ILE A 682 -27.69 10.26 5.46
N PRO A 683 -26.54 10.59 4.81
CA PRO A 683 -26.07 11.97 4.70
C PRO A 683 -27.12 12.91 4.10
N LEU A 684 -27.26 14.10 4.68
CA LEU A 684 -28.01 15.24 4.15
C LEU A 684 -27.07 16.28 3.56
N ALA A 685 -25.93 16.48 4.22
CA ALA A 685 -24.87 17.37 3.78
C ALA A 685 -23.50 16.88 4.27
N VAL A 686 -22.47 17.12 3.47
CA VAL A 686 -21.06 17.00 3.89
C VAL A 686 -20.39 18.34 3.58
N ASP A 687 -19.90 19.00 4.62
CA ASP A 687 -19.38 20.37 4.54
C ASP A 687 -17.90 20.44 4.93
N THR A 688 -17.11 21.04 4.05
CA THR A 688 -15.66 21.18 4.20
C THR A 688 -15.34 22.44 5.00
N PHE A 689 -14.49 22.30 6.01
CA PHE A 689 -13.94 23.40 6.79
C PHE A 689 -12.42 23.38 6.69
N ALA A 690 -11.80 24.56 6.69
CA ALA A 690 -10.39 24.70 6.96
C ALA A 690 -10.11 26.05 7.63
N GLU A 691 -9.22 26.04 8.62
CA GLU A 691 -8.63 27.25 9.18
C GLU A 691 -7.11 27.20 8.90
N PRO A 692 -6.64 27.88 7.83
CA PRO A 692 -5.27 27.72 7.35
C PRO A 692 -4.17 28.10 8.36
N GLU A 693 -4.49 28.98 9.32
CA GLU A 693 -3.61 29.37 10.43
C GLU A 693 -4.40 29.62 11.72
N LEU A 694 -3.98 29.00 12.82
CA LEU A 694 -4.53 29.17 14.16
C LEU A 694 -3.38 29.18 15.18
N THR A 695 -2.99 30.36 15.66
CA THR A 695 -2.08 30.48 16.81
C THR A 695 -2.79 30.03 18.09
N VAL A 696 -2.15 29.17 18.88
CA VAL A 696 -2.53 28.79 20.24
C VAL A 696 -1.52 29.43 21.20
N ASP A 697 -2.02 30.33 22.03
CA ASP A 697 -1.28 31.22 22.95
C ASP A 697 -2.01 31.36 24.31
N GLY A 698 -2.98 30.48 24.56
CA GLY A 698 -3.99 30.57 25.61
C GLY A 698 -5.18 29.64 25.34
N ASP A 699 -5.94 29.30 26.38
CA ASP A 699 -7.20 28.54 26.26
C ASP A 699 -8.14 29.17 25.21
N ARG A 700 -8.71 28.35 24.33
CA ARG A 700 -9.43 28.84 23.14
C ARG A 700 -10.64 27.98 22.78
N THR A 701 -11.62 28.57 22.09
CA THR A 701 -12.76 27.83 21.52
C THR A 701 -12.81 27.98 20.01
N VAL A 702 -12.82 26.86 19.29
CA VAL A 702 -13.01 26.78 17.83
C VAL A 702 -14.44 26.35 17.53
N ARG A 703 -15.11 27.04 16.60
CA ARG A 703 -16.52 26.76 16.24
C ARG A 703 -16.63 26.42 14.76
N ILE A 704 -17.15 25.24 14.47
CA ILE A 704 -17.32 24.72 13.10
C ILE A 704 -18.82 24.49 12.88
N ASP A 705 -19.47 25.44 12.21
CA ASP A 705 -20.93 25.49 12.04
C ASP A 705 -21.33 25.31 10.58
N ALA A 706 -21.75 24.10 10.21
CA ALA A 706 -22.13 23.76 8.84
C ALA A 706 -23.35 24.57 8.33
N ARG A 707 -24.12 25.23 9.20
CA ARG A 707 -25.17 26.17 8.77
C ARG A 707 -24.62 27.39 8.04
N GLN A 708 -23.32 27.68 8.18
CA GLN A 708 -22.60 28.72 7.46
C GLN A 708 -22.02 28.24 6.11
N ALA A 709 -22.15 26.97 5.76
CA ALA A 709 -21.51 26.41 4.56
C ALA A 709 -22.18 26.88 3.26
N HIS A 710 -21.38 27.45 2.36
CA HIS A 710 -21.81 27.84 1.03
C HIS A 710 -21.75 26.65 0.07
N GLU A 711 -22.76 26.47 -0.79
CA GLU A 711 -22.87 25.26 -1.62
C GLU A 711 -21.85 25.25 -2.77
N LEU A 712 -21.09 24.17 -2.88
CA LEU A 712 -20.20 23.89 -4.00
C LEU A 712 -21.06 23.55 -5.22
N THR A 713 -21.16 24.49 -6.15
CA THR A 713 -22.09 24.42 -7.29
C THR A 713 -21.44 24.94 -8.56
N ALA A 714 -21.68 24.27 -9.68
CA ALA A 714 -21.15 24.66 -10.99
C ALA A 714 -22.25 24.82 -12.03
N ARG A 715 -22.21 25.94 -12.76
CA ARG A 715 -23.01 26.19 -13.96
C ARG A 715 -22.11 26.18 -15.21
N VAL A 716 -22.53 25.49 -16.25
CA VAL A 716 -21.95 25.67 -17.60
C VAL A 716 -22.77 26.72 -18.36
N ASP A 717 -22.14 27.83 -18.73
CA ASP A 717 -22.78 28.91 -19.48
C ASP A 717 -22.63 28.72 -21.00
N GLY A 718 -23.74 28.89 -21.71
CA GLY A 718 -23.88 28.53 -23.13
C GLY A 718 -24.52 27.16 -23.38
N GLU A 719 -24.54 26.26 -22.38
CA GLU A 719 -25.32 25.03 -22.44
C GLU A 719 -26.81 25.33 -22.24
N ARG A 720 -27.68 24.57 -22.93
CA ARG A 720 -29.14 24.72 -22.93
C ARG A 720 -29.88 23.48 -22.44
N ALA A 721 -29.26 22.31 -22.48
CA ALA A 721 -29.79 21.13 -21.84
C ALA A 721 -29.82 21.31 -20.31
N PRO A 722 -30.78 20.71 -19.58
CA PRO A 722 -30.69 20.62 -18.14
C PRO A 722 -29.46 19.78 -17.76
N LEU A 723 -28.75 20.21 -16.73
CA LEU A 723 -27.61 19.51 -16.16
C LEU A 723 -27.95 18.95 -14.78
N GLU A 724 -27.33 17.83 -14.43
CA GLU A 724 -27.33 17.23 -13.10
C GLU A 724 -25.89 16.93 -12.65
N ARG A 725 -25.65 16.87 -11.34
CA ARG A 725 -24.39 16.37 -10.78
C ARG A 725 -24.29 14.87 -11.07
N ALA A 726 -23.32 14.48 -11.88
CA ALA A 726 -22.96 13.08 -12.07
C ALA A 726 -22.05 12.60 -10.93
N ALA A 727 -21.05 13.40 -10.56
CA ALA A 727 -20.16 13.17 -9.42
C ALA A 727 -19.53 14.49 -8.96
N LEU A 728 -18.88 14.47 -7.79
CA LEU A 728 -18.08 15.58 -7.26
C LEU A 728 -16.83 15.02 -6.57
N GLY A 729 -15.68 15.61 -6.85
CA GLY A 729 -14.51 15.54 -5.96
C GLY A 729 -14.39 16.83 -5.14
N VAL A 730 -13.97 16.77 -3.88
CA VAL A 730 -13.60 17.96 -3.08
C VAL A 730 -12.30 17.67 -2.35
N THR A 731 -11.39 18.64 -2.28
CA THR A 731 -10.09 18.50 -1.61
C THR A 731 -9.69 19.83 -0.99
N ALA A 732 -9.55 19.87 0.33
CA ALA A 732 -8.82 20.92 1.02
C ALA A 732 -7.41 20.40 1.34
N ARG A 733 -6.37 21.07 0.87
CA ARG A 733 -4.96 20.69 1.06
C ARG A 733 -4.20 21.81 1.77
N ARG A 734 -3.35 21.45 2.72
CA ARG A 734 -2.36 22.33 3.35
C ARG A 734 -0.95 21.88 2.94
N THR A 735 -0.14 22.80 2.42
CA THR A 735 1.29 22.58 2.12
C THR A 735 2.10 23.45 3.07
N LEU A 736 3.14 22.91 3.70
CA LEU A 736 3.99 23.64 4.64
C LEU A 736 5.29 24.12 3.96
N GLY A 737 6.11 24.90 4.69
CA GLY A 737 7.28 25.60 4.13
C GLY A 737 8.45 24.69 3.72
N ASP A 738 8.52 23.51 4.32
CA ASP A 738 9.39 22.38 4.01
C ASP A 738 8.95 21.59 2.76
N GLY A 739 7.69 21.72 2.35
CA GLY A 739 7.06 20.97 1.27
C GLY A 739 6.25 19.75 1.70
N ALA A 740 6.08 19.51 3.01
CA ALA A 740 5.15 18.53 3.57
C ALA A 740 3.69 18.92 3.26
N THR A 741 2.79 17.93 3.19
CA THR A 741 1.39 18.15 2.79
C THR A 741 0.42 17.27 3.57
N ALA A 742 -0.64 17.87 4.11
CA ALA A 742 -1.85 17.15 4.50
C ALA A 742 -3.01 17.53 3.57
N ALA A 743 -4.01 16.65 3.48
CA ALA A 743 -5.26 16.95 2.81
C ALA A 743 -6.43 16.18 3.42
N ILE A 744 -7.61 16.80 3.40
CA ILE A 744 -8.89 16.17 3.69
C ILE A 744 -9.82 16.39 2.49
N GLY A 745 -10.68 15.41 2.18
CA GLY A 745 -11.47 15.49 0.96
C GLY A 745 -12.54 14.42 0.81
N ILE A 746 -13.27 14.56 -0.29
CA ILE A 746 -14.38 13.70 -0.71
C ILE A 746 -13.99 13.17 -2.09
N ALA A 747 -13.59 11.90 -2.18
CA ALA A 747 -13.52 11.18 -3.44
C ALA A 747 -14.93 10.72 -3.85
N ASN A 748 -15.23 10.68 -5.15
CA ASN A 748 -16.46 10.09 -5.70
C ASN A 748 -17.75 10.41 -4.90
N GLY A 749 -18.12 11.69 -4.81
CA GLY A 749 -19.39 12.16 -4.23
C GLY A 749 -20.62 11.79 -5.09
N VAL A 750 -20.94 10.49 -5.14
CA VAL A 750 -22.02 9.85 -5.93
C VAL A 750 -23.10 9.16 -5.10
N SER A 751 -22.88 8.96 -3.78
CA SER A 751 -23.73 8.12 -2.90
C SER A 751 -25.22 8.38 -3.04
N ASP A 752 -25.60 9.67 -3.11
CA ASP A 752 -26.92 10.11 -3.49
C ASP A 752 -26.85 11.52 -4.11
N ARG A 753 -27.84 11.83 -4.95
CA ARG A 753 -27.91 13.12 -5.65
C ARG A 753 -28.68 14.20 -4.87
N THR A 754 -29.08 13.90 -3.62
CA THR A 754 -29.75 14.84 -2.71
C THR A 754 -28.82 15.42 -1.65
N THR A 755 -27.69 14.76 -1.32
CA THR A 755 -26.67 15.29 -0.43
C THR A 755 -26.15 16.62 -0.96
N ARG A 756 -26.18 17.62 -0.08
CA ARG A 756 -25.58 18.94 -0.30
C ARG A 756 -24.09 18.86 0.01
N TYR A 757 -23.27 19.44 -0.85
CA TYR A 757 -21.84 19.60 -0.59
C TYR A 757 -21.55 21.09 -0.52
N GLY A 758 -20.77 21.50 0.48
CA GLY A 758 -20.45 22.90 0.70
C GLY A 758 -19.10 23.09 1.35
N ALA A 759 -18.73 24.35 1.52
CA ALA A 759 -17.56 24.75 2.27
C ALA A 759 -17.89 25.93 3.19
N ILE A 760 -17.39 25.86 4.43
CA ILE A 760 -17.47 26.93 5.42
C ILE A 760 -16.28 27.87 5.17
N ALA A 761 -16.53 29.17 5.04
CA ALA A 761 -15.47 30.15 4.80
C ALA A 761 -14.45 30.19 5.96
N SER A 762 -13.16 30.31 5.65
CA SER A 762 -12.09 30.43 6.64
C SER A 762 -12.03 31.85 7.23
N HIS A 763 -11.61 31.99 8.48
CA HIS A 763 -11.37 33.30 9.09
C HIS A 763 -9.97 33.85 8.79
N THR A 764 -9.03 32.96 8.46
CA THR A 764 -7.61 33.24 8.17
C THR A 764 -7.22 32.81 6.75
N THR A 765 -5.96 33.04 6.39
CA THR A 765 -5.36 32.66 5.11
C THR A 765 -3.93 32.21 5.31
N ALA A 766 -3.47 31.22 4.56
CA ALA A 766 -2.10 30.70 4.66
C ALA A 766 -1.08 31.80 4.31
N ARG A 767 -0.23 32.15 5.29
CA ARG A 767 0.98 32.97 5.12
C ARG A 767 2.23 32.09 5.15
N HIS A 768 2.19 30.99 5.89
CA HIS A 768 3.28 30.00 5.98
C HIS A 768 2.97 28.77 5.11
N GLY A 769 3.56 28.70 3.91
CA GLY A 769 3.27 27.63 2.93
C GLY A 769 2.05 27.94 2.04
N THR A 770 1.32 26.92 1.59
CA THR A 770 0.07 27.08 0.80
C THR A 770 -1.15 26.44 1.45
N PHE A 771 -2.32 26.88 1.02
CA PHE A 771 -3.59 26.18 1.19
C PHE A 771 -4.32 26.20 -0.16
N ASP A 772 -4.98 25.08 -0.50
CA ASP A 772 -5.69 24.90 -1.76
C ASP A 772 -7.02 24.16 -1.52
N LEU A 773 -8.14 24.77 -1.90
CA LEU A 773 -9.45 24.11 -2.00
C LEU A 773 -9.78 23.87 -3.48
N THR A 774 -9.71 22.61 -3.91
CA THR A 774 -10.17 22.14 -5.23
C THR A 774 -11.55 21.49 -5.09
N ALA A 775 -12.47 21.72 -6.04
CA ALA A 775 -13.72 20.97 -6.14
C ALA A 775 -14.09 20.70 -7.61
N GLU A 776 -14.10 19.43 -7.99
CA GLU A 776 -14.26 18.97 -9.37
C GLU A 776 -15.69 18.56 -9.67
N HIS A 777 -16.44 19.43 -10.34
CA HIS A 777 -17.83 19.18 -10.68
C HIS A 777 -17.96 18.38 -11.98
N ARG A 778 -18.27 17.09 -11.90
CA ARG A 778 -18.64 16.28 -13.07
C ARG A 778 -20.15 16.32 -13.26
N LEU A 779 -20.60 17.03 -14.28
CA LEU A 779 -22.02 17.23 -14.63
C LEU A 779 -22.40 16.38 -15.84
N ARG A 780 -23.67 15.94 -15.95
CA ARG A 780 -24.21 15.22 -17.13
C ARG A 780 -25.62 15.69 -17.48
N ASP A 781 -26.17 15.23 -18.60
CA ASP A 781 -27.60 15.43 -18.91
C ASP A 781 -28.48 14.31 -18.29
N PRO A 782 -29.67 14.62 -17.73
CA PRO A 782 -30.47 13.63 -17.01
C PRO A 782 -30.91 12.42 -17.84
N LEU A 783 -30.68 11.23 -17.28
CA LEU A 783 -31.05 9.93 -17.85
C LEU A 783 -32.58 9.75 -17.95
N VAL A 784 -33.34 10.23 -16.97
CA VAL A 784 -34.81 10.26 -17.03
C VAL A 784 -35.30 11.63 -16.53
N GLN A 785 -36.23 12.24 -17.27
CA GLN A 785 -36.85 13.52 -16.90
C GLN A 785 -38.36 13.32 -16.71
N GLY A 786 -38.89 13.79 -15.57
CA GLY A 786 -40.30 13.65 -15.24
C GLY A 786 -41.05 14.96 -15.30
N THR A 787 -42.27 14.93 -15.85
CA THR A 787 -43.25 16.02 -15.71
C THR A 787 -44.65 15.46 -15.48
N TRP A 788 -45.51 16.26 -14.87
CA TRP A 788 -46.91 15.94 -14.65
C TRP A 788 -47.75 17.22 -14.71
N LYS A 789 -49.08 17.10 -14.78
CA LYS A 789 -49.97 18.26 -14.90
C LYS A 789 -51.10 18.24 -13.87
N ALA A 790 -51.25 19.35 -13.16
CA ALA A 790 -52.31 19.58 -12.18
C ALA A 790 -52.86 21.01 -12.36
N GLY A 791 -54.19 21.19 -12.33
CA GLY A 791 -54.83 22.52 -12.43
C GLY A 791 -54.56 23.33 -13.72
N GLY A 792 -53.95 22.72 -14.75
CA GLY A 792 -53.46 23.41 -15.96
C GLY A 792 -51.96 23.73 -15.93
N THR A 793 -51.36 23.79 -14.73
CA THR A 793 -49.91 23.92 -14.54
C THR A 793 -49.21 22.63 -14.96
N THR A 794 -47.97 22.74 -15.45
CA THR A 794 -47.05 21.62 -15.67
C THR A 794 -45.91 21.75 -14.67
N HIS A 795 -45.71 20.73 -13.83
CA HIS A 795 -44.65 20.72 -12.83
C HIS A 795 -43.61 19.69 -13.27
N ARG A 796 -42.36 19.90 -12.84
CA ARG A 796 -41.23 19.00 -13.07
C ARG A 796 -41.04 18.08 -11.86
N LEU A 797 -40.59 16.86 -12.11
CA LEU A 797 -40.09 15.93 -11.12
C LEU A 797 -38.58 15.81 -11.32
N ASP A 798 -37.81 16.07 -10.27
CA ASP A 798 -36.35 15.96 -10.28
C ASP A 798 -35.97 14.51 -9.94
N LEU A 799 -36.17 13.66 -10.94
CA LEU A 799 -36.09 12.21 -10.80
C LEU A 799 -34.66 11.75 -10.45
N LEU A 800 -34.61 10.90 -9.43
CA LEU A 800 -33.45 10.14 -9.05
C LEU A 800 -33.50 8.77 -9.74
N THR A 801 -32.40 8.39 -10.37
CA THR A 801 -32.23 7.13 -11.11
C THR A 801 -31.02 6.38 -10.55
N PRO A 802 -31.14 5.10 -10.15
CA PRO A 802 -29.98 4.31 -9.73
C PRO A 802 -29.10 4.01 -10.95
N ASP A 803 -27.79 4.27 -10.88
CA ASP A 803 -26.92 4.23 -12.08
C ASP A 803 -26.70 2.84 -12.70
N LEU A 804 -26.89 1.77 -11.91
CA LEU A 804 -26.94 0.37 -12.40
C LEU A 804 -28.34 -0.05 -12.88
N GLY A 805 -29.39 0.62 -12.44
CA GLY A 805 -30.76 0.12 -12.54
C GLY A 805 -31.33 0.14 -13.96
N LYS A 806 -32.44 -0.58 -14.14
CA LYS A 806 -33.00 -0.87 -15.47
C LYS A 806 -33.37 0.38 -16.26
N ARG A 807 -32.49 0.77 -17.18
CA ARG A 807 -32.61 1.94 -18.05
C ARG A 807 -33.68 1.74 -19.13
N PHE A 808 -34.23 2.85 -19.64
CA PHE A 808 -35.16 2.83 -20.78
C PHE A 808 -34.98 4.06 -21.67
N THR A 809 -35.40 3.97 -22.93
CA THR A 809 -35.34 5.09 -23.90
C THR A 809 -36.73 5.47 -24.39
N GLY A 810 -36.94 6.75 -24.66
CA GLY A 810 -38.13 7.32 -25.28
C GLY A 810 -39.20 7.78 -24.29
N ASP A 811 -40.22 8.44 -24.84
CA ASP A 811 -41.32 9.02 -24.08
C ASP A 811 -42.28 7.93 -23.56
N ARG A 812 -42.58 7.98 -22.26
CA ARG A 812 -43.63 7.17 -21.63
C ARG A 812 -44.65 8.10 -20.96
N ARG A 813 -45.94 7.79 -21.12
CA ARG A 813 -47.03 8.48 -20.42
C ARG A 813 -47.75 7.48 -19.53
N LEU A 814 -47.35 7.43 -18.26
CA LEU A 814 -47.82 6.44 -17.30
C LEU A 814 -48.85 7.07 -16.36
N THR A 815 -50.01 6.43 -16.20
CA THR A 815 -50.93 6.78 -15.09
C THR A 815 -50.27 6.35 -13.79
N ALA A 816 -50.18 7.26 -12.82
CA ALA A 816 -49.67 6.96 -11.49
C ALA A 816 -50.76 6.31 -10.62
N VAL A 817 -50.37 5.30 -9.83
CA VAL A 817 -51.24 4.57 -8.90
C VAL A 817 -50.53 4.49 -7.56
N ASP A 818 -51.15 5.01 -6.50
CA ASP A 818 -50.65 4.86 -5.13
C ASP A 818 -50.76 3.39 -4.66
N VAL A 819 -49.61 2.80 -4.36
CA VAL A 819 -49.45 1.42 -3.85
C VAL A 819 -48.85 1.40 -2.44
N GLY A 820 -49.26 2.33 -1.58
CA GLY A 820 -49.03 2.23 -0.13
C GLY A 820 -47.55 2.29 0.24
N THR A 821 -47.05 1.25 0.91
CA THR A 821 -45.61 1.00 1.17
C THR A 821 -45.00 -0.03 0.22
N GLY A 822 -45.76 -0.49 -0.79
CA GLY A 822 -45.31 -1.44 -1.80
C GLY A 822 -45.26 -2.89 -1.32
N THR A 823 -45.96 -3.22 -0.23
CA THR A 823 -46.16 -4.60 0.20
C THR A 823 -47.13 -5.32 -0.74
N GLU A 824 -47.11 -6.65 -0.77
CA GLU A 824 -48.02 -7.45 -1.62
C GLU A 824 -49.50 -7.11 -1.37
N ALA A 825 -49.87 -6.81 -0.12
CA ALA A 825 -51.22 -6.39 0.24
C ALA A 825 -51.62 -5.02 -0.36
N ASP A 826 -50.66 -4.12 -0.61
CA ASP A 826 -50.95 -2.79 -1.17
C ASP A 826 -51.35 -2.83 -2.66
N TYR A 827 -51.06 -3.90 -3.38
CA TYR A 827 -51.47 -4.10 -4.78
C TYR A 827 -52.89 -4.69 -4.90
N ALA A 828 -53.44 -5.24 -3.81
CA ALA A 828 -54.73 -5.92 -3.83
C ALA A 828 -55.86 -5.02 -4.38
N GLY A 829 -56.55 -5.50 -5.43
CA GLY A 829 -57.64 -4.78 -6.08
C GLY A 829 -57.22 -3.62 -7.00
N LYS A 830 -55.93 -3.40 -7.23
CA LYS A 830 -55.41 -2.34 -8.12
C LYS A 830 -54.88 -2.94 -9.42
N ASP A 831 -55.42 -2.49 -10.56
CA ASP A 831 -54.81 -2.76 -11.86
C ASP A 831 -53.58 -1.86 -12.05
N LEU A 832 -52.38 -2.45 -12.10
CA LEU A 832 -51.11 -1.78 -12.34
C LEU A 832 -50.59 -1.97 -13.77
N THR A 833 -51.32 -2.68 -14.63
CA THR A 833 -50.86 -3.08 -15.98
C THR A 833 -50.42 -1.88 -16.81
N GLY A 834 -49.12 -1.76 -17.06
CA GLY A 834 -48.55 -0.65 -17.84
C GLY A 834 -48.54 0.71 -17.13
N LYS A 835 -48.69 0.76 -15.80
CA LYS A 835 -48.81 1.99 -14.99
C LYS A 835 -47.58 2.26 -14.13
N LEU A 836 -47.50 3.46 -13.55
CA LEU A 836 -46.44 3.84 -12.61
C LEU A 836 -46.89 3.52 -11.19
N ALA A 837 -46.23 2.56 -10.54
CA ALA A 837 -46.47 2.23 -9.14
C ALA A 837 -45.79 3.29 -8.25
N VAL A 838 -46.60 4.06 -7.50
CA VAL A 838 -46.11 5.09 -6.59
C VAL A 838 -46.04 4.52 -5.17
N VAL A 839 -44.83 4.37 -4.66
CA VAL A 839 -44.51 3.63 -3.42
C VAL A 839 -43.94 4.58 -2.36
N ARG A 840 -44.39 4.49 -1.10
CA ARG A 840 -43.71 5.17 0.02
C ARG A 840 -42.57 4.31 0.56
N ALA A 841 -41.34 4.66 0.21
CA ALA A 841 -40.12 3.90 0.53
C ALA A 841 -38.87 4.79 0.55
N ASN A 842 -37.79 4.29 1.14
CA ASN A 842 -36.48 4.93 1.23
C ASN A 842 -35.41 3.83 1.23
N GLY A 843 -34.31 3.99 0.49
CA GLY A 843 -33.21 3.01 0.43
C GLY A 843 -33.32 1.96 -0.70
N TRP A 844 -33.12 0.69 -0.36
CA TRP A 844 -32.93 -0.41 -1.32
C TRP A 844 -34.25 -0.80 -2.03
N LEU A 845 -34.40 -0.48 -3.33
CA LEU A 845 -35.66 -0.65 -4.04
C LEU A 845 -35.89 -2.05 -4.64
N VAL A 846 -34.87 -2.90 -4.74
CA VAL A 846 -34.94 -4.18 -5.48
C VAL A 846 -36.15 -5.07 -5.10
N PRO A 847 -36.52 -5.26 -3.82
CA PRO A 847 -37.71 -6.03 -3.46
C PRO A 847 -39.02 -5.39 -3.98
N LEU A 848 -39.12 -4.07 -3.90
CA LEU A 848 -40.29 -3.30 -4.34
C LEU A 848 -40.44 -3.31 -5.87
N LEU A 849 -39.30 -3.28 -6.58
CA LEU A 849 -39.22 -3.43 -8.04
C LEU A 849 -39.64 -4.85 -8.47
N ALA A 850 -39.26 -5.88 -7.72
CA ALA A 850 -39.72 -7.25 -7.96
C ALA A 850 -41.23 -7.41 -7.76
N THR A 851 -41.80 -6.91 -6.65
CA THR A 851 -43.25 -6.94 -6.40
C THR A 851 -44.02 -6.17 -7.47
N ALA A 852 -43.61 -4.95 -7.80
CA ALA A 852 -44.26 -4.14 -8.82
C ALA A 852 -44.26 -4.81 -10.22
N ALA A 853 -43.20 -5.54 -10.56
CA ALA A 853 -43.11 -6.29 -11.81
C ALA A 853 -44.07 -7.50 -11.85
N GLN A 854 -44.26 -8.18 -10.72
CA GLN A 854 -45.25 -9.28 -10.61
C GLN A 854 -46.67 -8.76 -10.87
N HIS A 855 -47.01 -7.57 -10.37
CA HIS A 855 -48.27 -6.86 -10.65
C HIS A 855 -48.28 -6.06 -11.97
N HIS A 856 -47.35 -6.34 -12.89
CA HIS A 856 -47.28 -5.80 -14.25
C HIS A 856 -47.15 -4.26 -14.37
N ALA A 857 -46.58 -3.60 -13.36
CA ALA A 857 -46.23 -2.18 -13.44
C ALA A 857 -45.19 -1.90 -14.55
N ALA A 858 -45.23 -0.70 -15.14
CA ALA A 858 -44.26 -0.27 -16.16
C ALA A 858 -42.98 0.36 -15.60
N ALA A 859 -43.05 0.85 -14.35
CA ALA A 859 -41.97 1.42 -13.55
C ALA A 859 -42.46 1.62 -12.09
N VAL A 860 -41.52 1.85 -11.16
CA VAL A 860 -41.79 2.31 -9.79
C VAL A 860 -41.30 3.74 -9.62
N LEU A 861 -42.07 4.56 -8.90
CA LEU A 861 -41.65 5.85 -8.37
C LEU A 861 -41.72 5.82 -6.84
N ALA A 862 -40.57 5.74 -6.19
CA ALA A 862 -40.43 5.83 -4.74
C ALA A 862 -40.57 7.29 -4.27
N ILE A 863 -41.30 7.47 -3.18
CA ILE A 863 -41.50 8.72 -2.47
C ILE A 863 -40.98 8.53 -1.05
N ARG A 864 -40.10 9.43 -0.60
CA ARG A 864 -39.59 9.40 0.77
C ARG A 864 -40.75 9.65 1.77
N PRO A 865 -41.00 8.77 2.76
CA PRO A 865 -42.11 8.93 3.70
C PRO A 865 -42.01 10.18 4.59
N THR A 866 -40.78 10.65 4.83
CA THR A 866 -40.43 11.83 5.64
C THR A 866 -39.41 12.70 4.90
N GLU A 867 -39.16 13.89 5.40
CA GLU A 867 -38.12 14.82 4.90
C GLU A 867 -36.71 14.18 4.88
N GLY A 868 -35.81 14.70 4.04
CA GLY A 868 -34.39 14.28 3.97
C GLY A 868 -33.93 13.65 2.63
N ALA A 869 -32.68 13.18 2.61
CA ALA A 869 -31.98 12.71 1.40
C ALA A 869 -32.49 11.36 0.88
N THR A 870 -32.86 11.33 -0.39
CA THR A 870 -33.56 10.20 -1.01
C THR A 870 -32.55 9.26 -1.67
N LEU A 871 -32.17 8.21 -0.95
CA LEU A 871 -31.30 7.15 -1.48
C LEU A 871 -32.10 6.23 -2.42
N VAL A 872 -31.50 5.88 -3.57
CA VAL A 872 -32.07 4.94 -4.55
C VAL A 872 -30.99 3.96 -4.98
N GLN A 873 -31.16 2.68 -4.63
CA GLN A 873 -30.23 1.62 -5.01
C GLN A 873 -30.95 0.44 -5.67
N ASP A 874 -30.28 -0.10 -6.70
CA ASP A 874 -30.70 -1.20 -7.57
C ASP A 874 -29.42 -1.97 -7.96
N ASN A 875 -29.49 -3.30 -8.05
CA ASN A 875 -28.36 -4.17 -8.42
C ASN A 875 -28.32 -4.48 -9.93
N GLY A 876 -29.06 -3.72 -10.73
CA GLY A 876 -29.13 -3.84 -12.20
C GLY A 876 -30.02 -4.98 -12.73
N ASN A 877 -30.35 -5.96 -11.89
CA ASN A 877 -31.17 -7.12 -12.27
C ASN A 877 -32.69 -6.86 -12.16
N SER A 878 -33.11 -5.63 -11.80
CA SER A 878 -34.52 -5.31 -11.59
C SER A 878 -35.38 -5.41 -12.86
N ALA A 879 -36.53 -6.08 -12.74
CA ALA A 879 -37.40 -6.35 -13.89
C ALA A 879 -38.08 -5.11 -14.49
N VAL A 880 -38.24 -4.02 -13.71
CA VAL A 880 -38.84 -2.74 -14.10
C VAL A 880 -37.94 -1.56 -13.66
N PRO A 881 -37.99 -0.39 -14.33
CA PRO A 881 -37.22 0.78 -13.92
C PRO A 881 -37.65 1.31 -12.54
N GLY A 882 -36.67 1.60 -11.68
CA GLY A 882 -36.86 2.33 -10.42
C GLY A 882 -36.51 3.80 -10.55
N LEU A 883 -37.37 4.66 -10.00
CA LEU A 883 -37.21 6.11 -9.92
C LEU A 883 -37.49 6.55 -8.48
N ALA A 884 -36.98 7.71 -8.05
CA ALA A 884 -37.48 8.39 -6.84
C ALA A 884 -37.56 9.91 -6.99
N VAL A 885 -38.23 10.55 -6.04
CA VAL A 885 -38.32 12.03 -5.87
C VAL A 885 -38.18 12.42 -4.40
N SER A 886 -37.87 13.69 -4.14
CA SER A 886 -37.85 14.24 -2.78
C SER A 886 -39.20 14.09 -2.08
N HIS A 887 -39.17 14.16 -0.74
CA HIS A 887 -40.37 14.16 0.10
C HIS A 887 -41.41 15.19 -0.35
N GLU A 888 -40.97 16.41 -0.66
CA GLU A 888 -41.84 17.53 -1.07
C GLU A 888 -42.56 17.26 -2.40
N GLN A 889 -41.80 16.88 -3.44
CA GLN A 889 -42.36 16.56 -4.77
C GLN A 889 -43.26 15.31 -4.70
N GLY A 890 -42.93 14.34 -3.85
CA GLY A 890 -43.77 13.18 -3.58
C GLY A 890 -45.04 13.50 -2.80
N ALA A 891 -44.99 14.41 -1.82
CA ALA A 891 -46.15 14.87 -1.09
C ALA A 891 -47.12 15.65 -1.99
N GLU A 892 -46.62 16.52 -2.88
CA GLU A 892 -47.45 17.18 -3.89
C GLU A 892 -48.11 16.15 -4.83
N LEU A 893 -47.34 15.15 -5.29
CA LEU A 893 -47.78 14.04 -6.12
C LEU A 893 -48.95 13.27 -5.50
N LEU A 894 -48.78 12.79 -4.26
CA LEU A 894 -49.82 12.07 -3.52
C LEU A 894 -51.05 12.97 -3.25
N ALA A 895 -50.86 14.23 -2.87
CA ALA A 895 -51.93 15.19 -2.59
C ALA A 895 -52.76 15.58 -3.83
N THR A 896 -52.32 15.24 -5.04
CA THR A 896 -53.11 15.41 -6.26
C THR A 896 -53.66 14.09 -6.80
N LEU A 897 -52.95 12.97 -6.62
CA LEU A 897 -53.51 11.63 -6.86
C LEU A 897 -54.78 11.39 -6.02
N ALA A 898 -54.81 11.89 -4.78
CA ALA A 898 -56.00 11.88 -3.92
C ALA A 898 -57.21 12.67 -4.49
N LYS A 899 -57.01 13.52 -5.51
CA LYS A 899 -58.06 14.34 -6.15
C LYS A 899 -58.53 13.76 -7.50
N GLY A 900 -57.81 12.79 -8.06
CA GLY A 900 -58.16 12.13 -9.32
C GLY A 900 -56.95 11.48 -10.02
N PRO A 901 -57.17 10.76 -11.13
CA PRO A 901 -56.10 10.10 -11.87
C PRO A 901 -55.09 11.10 -12.44
N VAL A 902 -53.79 10.87 -12.23
CA VAL A 902 -52.73 11.72 -12.80
C VAL A 902 -51.80 10.93 -13.71
N THR A 903 -51.41 11.54 -14.83
CA THR A 903 -50.44 10.97 -15.77
C THR A 903 -49.09 11.65 -15.61
N VAL A 904 -48.06 10.87 -15.29
CA VAL A 904 -46.66 11.29 -15.34
C VAL A 904 -46.14 11.03 -16.75
N ALA A 905 -45.53 12.05 -17.36
CA ALA A 905 -44.75 11.92 -18.58
C ALA A 905 -43.27 11.79 -18.21
N LEU A 906 -42.63 10.74 -18.73
CA LEU A 906 -41.22 10.42 -18.52
C LEU A 906 -40.51 10.44 -19.88
N GLU A 907 -39.50 11.29 -20.05
CA GLU A 907 -38.53 11.16 -21.15
C GLU A 907 -37.35 10.32 -20.62
N GLY A 908 -37.16 9.10 -21.15
CA GLY A 908 -36.03 8.24 -20.79
C GLY A 908 -34.92 8.23 -21.84
N ARG A 909 -33.67 8.07 -21.40
CA ARG A 909 -32.49 7.85 -22.23
C ARG A 909 -31.66 6.70 -21.67
N ALA A 910 -31.18 5.81 -22.53
CA ALA A 910 -30.36 4.67 -22.13
C ALA A 910 -28.98 5.09 -21.58
N ASP A 911 -28.44 6.22 -22.02
CA ASP A 911 -27.22 6.79 -21.45
C ASP A 911 -27.18 8.31 -21.61
N SER A 912 -26.25 8.97 -20.92
CA SER A 912 -26.02 10.41 -21.08
C SER A 912 -25.29 10.70 -22.39
N ARG A 913 -25.65 11.81 -23.04
CA ARG A 913 -25.07 12.23 -24.32
C ARG A 913 -23.71 12.91 -24.13
N PHE A 914 -23.50 13.54 -22.98
CA PHE A 914 -22.27 14.27 -22.68
C PHE A 914 -22.06 14.47 -21.17
N THR A 915 -20.80 14.62 -20.77
CA THR A 915 -20.44 15.14 -19.44
C THR A 915 -19.65 16.45 -19.55
N TYR A 916 -19.64 17.26 -18.49
CA TYR A 916 -18.75 18.41 -18.32
C TYR A 916 -18.00 18.25 -16.99
N THR A 917 -16.67 18.27 -17.01
CA THR A 917 -15.82 18.30 -15.79
C THR A 917 -15.29 19.71 -15.59
N ALA A 918 -15.81 20.40 -14.57
CA ALA A 918 -15.56 21.81 -14.31
C ALA A 918 -14.89 22.02 -12.93
N PRO A 919 -13.63 22.49 -12.88
CA PRO A 919 -12.91 22.73 -11.63
C PRO A 919 -13.32 24.05 -10.98
N PHE A 920 -13.60 24.00 -9.68
CA PHE A 920 -13.49 25.14 -8.77
C PHE A 920 -12.14 25.04 -8.05
N HIS A 921 -11.45 26.17 -7.89
CA HIS A 921 -10.19 26.26 -7.16
C HIS A 921 -10.13 27.58 -6.39
N ALA A 922 -9.69 27.52 -5.14
CA ALA A 922 -9.39 28.68 -4.29
C ALA A 922 -8.07 28.47 -3.54
N THR A 923 -7.27 29.52 -3.44
CA THR A 923 -5.92 29.50 -2.83
C THR A 923 -5.88 30.33 -1.56
N GLY A 924 -5.11 29.89 -0.56
CA GLY A 924 -4.87 30.62 0.69
C GLY A 924 -5.95 30.42 1.74
N SER A 925 -7.24 30.48 1.35
CA SER A 925 -8.38 30.27 2.25
C SER A 925 -9.64 29.75 1.53
N ILE A 926 -10.65 29.31 2.29
CA ILE A 926 -11.99 29.00 1.75
C ILE A 926 -12.80 30.32 1.65
N PRO A 927 -13.30 30.71 0.46
CA PRO A 927 -14.03 31.97 0.27
C PRO A 927 -15.55 31.84 0.53
N GLU A 928 -16.20 32.96 0.87
CA GLU A 928 -17.67 33.08 0.95
C GLU A 928 -18.42 32.72 -0.35
N ARG A 929 -17.71 32.64 -1.48
CA ARG A 929 -18.29 32.33 -2.80
C ARG A 929 -17.70 31.05 -3.41
N THR A 930 -18.39 29.96 -3.15
CA THR A 930 -18.16 28.61 -3.71
C THR A 930 -18.86 28.34 -5.05
N ALA A 931 -19.68 29.28 -5.54
CA ALA A 931 -20.51 29.10 -6.75
C ALA A 931 -19.77 29.46 -8.05
N LEU A 932 -19.43 28.42 -8.82
CA LEU A 932 -18.68 28.44 -10.08
C LEU A 932 -19.60 28.68 -11.30
N THR A 933 -19.09 29.39 -12.32
CA THR A 933 -19.72 29.45 -13.65
C THR A 933 -18.65 29.44 -14.74
N VAL A 934 -18.70 28.44 -15.62
CA VAL A 934 -17.70 28.22 -16.69
C VAL A 934 -18.38 28.27 -18.06
N ARG A 935 -17.81 29.00 -19.02
CA ARG A 935 -18.33 29.05 -20.39
C ARG A 935 -17.97 27.77 -21.16
N THR A 936 -18.88 27.26 -21.99
CA THR A 936 -18.65 26.12 -22.90
C THR A 936 -17.39 26.26 -23.77
N ASP A 937 -16.99 27.49 -24.11
CA ASP A 937 -15.85 27.76 -24.99
C ASP A 937 -14.46 27.66 -24.30
N ARG A 938 -14.43 27.31 -23.00
CA ARG A 938 -13.24 26.97 -22.22
C ARG A 938 -12.92 25.47 -22.18
N PHE A 939 -13.82 24.61 -22.65
CA PHE A 939 -13.64 23.16 -22.59
C PHE A 939 -12.99 22.61 -23.88
N ALA A 940 -12.20 21.55 -23.74
CA ALA A 940 -11.89 20.64 -24.84
C ALA A 940 -13.01 19.59 -24.96
N ARG A 941 -13.14 18.97 -26.14
CA ARG A 941 -14.18 17.99 -26.44
C ARG A 941 -13.57 16.62 -26.73
N LEU A 942 -13.72 15.66 -25.83
CA LEU A 942 -13.39 14.25 -26.04
C LEU A 942 -14.66 13.56 -26.57
N VAL A 943 -14.56 12.85 -27.69
CA VAL A 943 -15.66 12.01 -28.20
C VAL A 943 -15.25 10.56 -27.97
N ASN A 944 -15.77 9.99 -26.90
CA ASN A 944 -15.51 8.63 -26.47
C ASN A 944 -16.54 7.70 -27.09
N THR A 945 -16.07 6.75 -27.90
CA THR A 945 -16.85 5.59 -28.34
C THR A 945 -16.45 4.41 -27.46
N PHE A 946 -17.42 3.74 -26.86
CA PHE A 946 -17.20 2.55 -26.03
C PHE A 946 -17.66 1.32 -26.82
N HIS A 947 -16.85 0.28 -26.86
CA HIS A 947 -17.14 -0.99 -27.53
C HIS A 947 -17.44 -2.11 -26.51
N ALA A 948 -18.17 -3.14 -26.94
CA ALA A 948 -18.48 -4.32 -26.16
C ALA A 948 -18.51 -5.56 -27.05
N ASP A 949 -18.31 -6.74 -26.49
CA ASP A 949 -18.36 -8.01 -27.22
C ASP A 949 -19.81 -8.50 -27.36
N GLY A 950 -20.56 -7.94 -28.30
CA GLY A 950 -21.90 -8.39 -28.71
C GLY A 950 -23.08 -8.15 -27.74
N GLU A 951 -22.86 -8.14 -26.42
CA GLU A 951 -23.89 -7.85 -25.42
C GLU A 951 -23.69 -6.46 -24.77
N ALA A 952 -24.78 -5.67 -24.81
CA ALA A 952 -24.84 -4.32 -24.28
C ALA A 952 -24.95 -4.31 -22.76
N ARG A 953 -24.03 -3.59 -22.11
CA ARG A 953 -23.78 -3.62 -20.66
C ARG A 953 -23.58 -2.21 -20.10
N ILE A 954 -23.64 -2.09 -18.78
CA ILE A 954 -23.13 -0.92 -18.07
C ILE A 954 -21.63 -1.13 -17.80
N ALA A 955 -20.85 -0.07 -17.98
CA ALA A 955 -19.43 -0.02 -17.66
C ALA A 955 -19.12 1.32 -16.97
N ASP A 956 -17.97 1.40 -16.30
CA ASP A 956 -17.50 2.60 -15.63
C ASP A 956 -16.26 3.21 -16.29
N ASP A 957 -16.15 4.53 -16.15
CA ASP A 957 -14.99 5.30 -16.54
C ASP A 957 -14.60 6.29 -15.43
N VAL A 958 -13.32 6.25 -15.06
CA VAL A 958 -12.74 7.10 -14.03
C VAL A 958 -11.87 8.16 -14.71
N LEU A 959 -12.24 9.42 -14.51
CA LEU A 959 -11.42 10.56 -14.92
C LEU A 959 -10.52 10.96 -13.76
N THR A 960 -9.21 11.01 -13.99
CA THR A 960 -8.23 11.61 -13.08
C THR A 960 -7.81 12.97 -13.63
N VAL A 961 -7.72 13.98 -12.76
CA VAL A 961 -7.37 15.37 -13.10
C VAL A 961 -6.20 15.80 -12.23
N TRP A 962 -5.05 16.11 -12.83
CA TRP A 962 -3.92 16.71 -12.12
C TRP A 962 -3.80 18.18 -12.50
N HIS A 963 -3.97 19.09 -11.55
CA HIS A 963 -3.64 20.50 -11.76
C HIS A 963 -2.14 20.77 -11.60
N PRO A 964 -1.57 21.83 -12.21
CA PRO A 964 -0.13 22.12 -12.18
C PRO A 964 0.50 22.29 -10.79
N TRP A 965 -0.29 22.52 -9.74
CA TRP A 965 0.14 22.67 -8.35
C TRP A 965 0.04 21.38 -7.51
N GLU A 966 -0.47 20.27 -8.08
CA GLU A 966 -0.85 19.08 -7.30
C GLU A 966 0.12 17.91 -7.47
N LYS A 967 0.67 17.42 -6.35
CA LYS A 967 1.45 16.16 -6.29
C LYS A 967 0.56 14.90 -6.40
N ALA A 968 -0.70 14.99 -5.97
CA ALA A 968 -1.69 13.90 -5.93
C ALA A 968 -3.08 14.40 -6.33
N ALA A 969 -3.88 13.55 -6.98
CA ALA A 969 -5.15 13.90 -7.62
C ALA A 969 -6.30 13.00 -7.15
N PHE A 970 -7.49 13.58 -6.96
CA PHE A 970 -8.69 12.83 -6.62
C PHE A 970 -9.41 12.34 -7.88
N ARG A 971 -9.88 11.08 -7.85
CA ARG A 971 -10.49 10.38 -8.98
C ARG A 971 -12.01 10.58 -9.02
N ILE A 972 -12.58 10.60 -10.24
CA ILE A 972 -14.00 10.92 -10.46
C ILE A 972 -14.64 9.96 -11.46
N GLY A 973 -15.36 8.98 -10.94
CA GLY A 973 -16.11 8.00 -11.73
C GLY A 973 -17.33 8.58 -12.46
N ALA A 974 -17.72 7.90 -13.52
CA ALA A 974 -19.04 7.92 -14.13
C ALA A 974 -19.36 6.51 -14.65
N ARG A 975 -20.65 6.22 -14.87
CA ARG A 975 -21.10 5.01 -15.58
C ARG A 975 -21.65 5.38 -16.95
N HIS A 976 -21.42 4.51 -17.93
CA HIS A 976 -21.86 4.63 -19.32
C HIS A 976 -22.42 3.28 -19.83
N LEU A 977 -22.96 3.27 -21.05
CA LEU A 977 -23.25 2.03 -21.77
C LEU A 977 -22.16 1.69 -22.78
N ALA A 978 -21.81 0.41 -22.84
CA ALA A 978 -21.01 -0.20 -23.90
C ALA A 978 -21.88 -1.27 -24.61
N PRO A 979 -22.07 -1.22 -25.95
CA PRO A 979 -21.53 -0.21 -26.86
C PRO A 979 -22.24 1.14 -26.70
N GLY A 980 -21.52 2.23 -26.91
CA GLY A 980 -22.05 3.58 -26.72
C GLY A 980 -21.17 4.68 -27.29
N THR A 981 -21.62 5.92 -27.19
CA THR A 981 -20.82 7.10 -27.54
C THR A 981 -21.23 8.30 -26.70
N ARG A 982 -20.28 8.86 -25.93
CA ARG A 982 -20.47 10.01 -25.05
C ARG A 982 -19.50 11.12 -25.42
N THR A 983 -19.92 12.37 -25.31
CA THR A 983 -19.02 13.53 -25.47
C THR A 983 -18.61 14.06 -24.10
N ASP A 984 -17.35 13.90 -23.71
CA ASP A 984 -16.85 14.44 -22.44
C ASP A 984 -16.16 15.78 -22.67
N TYR A 985 -16.61 16.81 -21.94
CA TYR A 985 -16.07 18.17 -22.01
C TYR A 985 -15.19 18.43 -20.79
N VAL A 986 -13.87 18.51 -21.00
CA VAL A 986 -12.87 18.70 -19.93
C VAL A 986 -12.28 20.11 -19.99
N TYR A 987 -12.00 20.71 -18.83
CA TYR A 987 -11.63 22.12 -18.75
C TYR A 987 -10.18 22.38 -19.18
N ALA A 988 -9.97 23.25 -20.17
CA ALA A 988 -8.64 23.53 -20.69
C ALA A 988 -7.96 24.68 -19.93
N ALA A 989 -7.15 24.32 -18.92
CA ALA A 989 -6.34 25.25 -18.12
C ALA A 989 -5.09 24.55 -17.53
N ASP A 990 -4.23 24.04 -18.41
CA ASP A 990 -2.93 23.42 -18.13
C ASP A 990 -2.94 22.15 -17.24
N SER A 991 -4.10 21.78 -16.67
CA SER A 991 -4.37 20.47 -16.06
C SER A 991 -4.14 19.32 -17.04
N GLN A 992 -3.68 18.18 -16.52
CA GLN A 992 -3.58 16.93 -17.27
C GLN A 992 -4.73 16.00 -16.90
N TYR A 993 -5.28 15.34 -17.92
CA TYR A 993 -6.41 14.40 -17.81
C TYR A 993 -5.97 13.01 -18.23
N ALA A 994 -6.40 11.99 -17.48
CA ALA A 994 -6.35 10.59 -17.92
C ALA A 994 -7.66 9.89 -17.58
N GLN A 995 -8.23 9.18 -18.55
CA GLN A 995 -9.33 8.26 -18.36
C GLN A 995 -8.84 6.81 -18.18
N THR A 996 -9.44 6.12 -17.23
CA THR A 996 -9.40 4.66 -17.07
C THR A 996 -10.80 4.12 -17.32
N VAL A 997 -10.93 3.04 -18.09
CA VAL A 997 -12.22 2.43 -18.47
C VAL A 997 -12.18 0.93 -18.17
N ARG A 998 -13.13 0.41 -17.39
CA ARG A 998 -13.30 -1.04 -17.14
C ARG A 998 -14.19 -1.66 -18.22
N ALA A 999 -13.97 -2.95 -18.55
CA ALA A 999 -14.78 -3.65 -19.56
C ALA A 999 -16.23 -3.97 -19.10
N SER A 1000 -16.48 -3.89 -17.78
CA SER A 1000 -17.75 -3.85 -17.08
C SER A 1000 -17.47 -3.53 -15.60
N ASP A 1001 -18.49 -3.17 -14.83
CA ASP A 1001 -18.39 -3.03 -13.37
C ASP A 1001 -17.89 -4.30 -12.65
N LEU A 1002 -18.08 -5.48 -13.26
CA LEU A 1002 -17.60 -6.79 -12.77
C LEU A 1002 -16.30 -7.30 -13.43
N SER A 1003 -15.48 -6.44 -14.08
CA SER A 1003 -14.27 -6.90 -14.80
C SER A 1003 -12.95 -6.46 -14.16
N ASP A 1004 -12.06 -7.43 -13.97
CA ASP A 1004 -10.63 -7.23 -13.67
C ASP A 1004 -9.88 -6.48 -14.80
N THR A 1005 -10.42 -6.50 -16.03
CA THR A 1005 -9.80 -5.86 -17.21
C THR A 1005 -10.13 -4.37 -17.24
N TYR A 1006 -9.08 -3.54 -17.25
CA TYR A 1006 -9.18 -2.12 -17.54
C TYR A 1006 -8.20 -1.68 -18.62
N LEU A 1007 -8.56 -0.59 -19.31
CA LEU A 1007 -7.71 0.17 -20.22
C LEU A 1007 -7.54 1.58 -19.68
N GLU A 1008 -6.38 2.19 -19.86
CA GLU A 1008 -6.10 3.58 -19.51
C GLU A 1008 -5.35 4.33 -20.63
N GLU A 1009 -5.57 5.63 -20.70
CA GLU A 1009 -4.77 6.56 -21.51
C GLU A 1009 -3.71 7.27 -20.64
N TYR A 1010 -2.67 7.81 -21.27
CA TYR A 1010 -1.72 8.65 -20.55
C TYR A 1010 -2.28 10.03 -20.20
N PRO A 1011 -1.80 10.66 -19.10
CA PRO A 1011 -2.09 12.06 -18.81
C PRO A 1011 -1.77 12.98 -19.99
N GLU A 1012 -2.79 13.65 -20.51
CA GLU A 1012 -2.73 14.63 -21.60
C GLU A 1012 -3.32 15.98 -21.15
N ALA A 1013 -2.65 17.09 -21.51
CA ALA A 1013 -3.21 18.43 -21.36
C ALA A 1013 -3.93 18.84 -22.65
N HIS A 1014 -5.19 19.26 -22.55
CA HIS A 1014 -6.01 19.60 -23.71
C HIS A 1014 -6.18 21.12 -23.90
N ARG A 1015 -6.28 21.56 -25.17
CA ARG A 1015 -6.52 22.96 -25.54
C ARG A 1015 -8.01 23.27 -25.65
N ALA A 1016 -8.42 24.46 -25.24
CA ALA A 1016 -9.81 24.90 -25.35
C ALA A 1016 -10.32 24.77 -26.79
N ARG A 1017 -11.54 24.25 -26.95
CA ARG A 1017 -12.21 23.97 -28.24
C ARG A 1017 -11.52 22.91 -29.12
N ALA A 1018 -10.47 22.23 -28.66
CA ALA A 1018 -9.94 21.05 -29.35
C ALA A 1018 -11.02 19.94 -29.40
N THR A 1019 -10.98 19.09 -30.43
CA THR A 1019 -11.78 17.86 -30.48
C THR A 1019 -10.86 16.66 -30.58
N VAL A 1020 -10.95 15.78 -29.59
CA VAL A 1020 -10.25 14.50 -29.48
C VAL A 1020 -11.27 13.38 -29.72
N ARG A 1021 -10.82 12.21 -30.15
CA ARG A 1021 -11.63 11.00 -30.32
C ARG A 1021 -10.87 9.83 -29.70
N ARG A 1022 -11.59 8.95 -29.00
CA ARG A 1022 -11.08 7.67 -28.47
C ARG A 1022 -12.07 6.55 -28.85
N ALA A 1023 -11.57 5.35 -29.02
CA ALA A 1023 -12.38 4.14 -29.24
C ALA A 1023 -11.96 3.08 -28.20
N TRP A 1024 -12.64 3.06 -27.07
CA TRP A 1024 -12.33 2.22 -25.91
C TRP A 1024 -12.86 0.80 -26.10
N GLY A 1025 -12.00 -0.20 -25.89
CA GLY A 1025 -12.32 -1.61 -26.05
C GLY A 1025 -12.49 -2.06 -27.51
N ALA A 1026 -12.08 -1.22 -28.47
CA ALA A 1026 -12.26 -1.48 -29.89
C ALA A 1026 -11.42 -2.68 -30.35
N ALA A 1027 -12.07 -3.70 -30.93
CA ALA A 1027 -11.39 -4.93 -31.32
C ALA A 1027 -10.27 -4.72 -32.37
N PRO A 1028 -9.14 -5.45 -32.26
CA PRO A 1028 -8.89 -6.58 -31.35
C PRO A 1028 -8.20 -6.16 -30.05
N MET A 1029 -8.35 -6.96 -28.99
CA MET A 1029 -7.49 -6.87 -27.81
C MET A 1029 -6.13 -7.53 -28.12
N HIS A 1030 -5.01 -6.82 -27.89
CA HIS A 1030 -3.65 -7.27 -28.23
C HIS A 1030 -2.58 -6.62 -27.32
N PRO A 1031 -1.39 -7.25 -27.13
CA PRO A 1031 -0.31 -6.65 -26.35
C PRO A 1031 0.32 -5.43 -27.02
N THR A 1032 0.47 -4.35 -26.26
CA THR A 1032 0.92 -3.03 -26.74
C THR A 1032 2.11 -2.49 -25.95
N LEU A 1033 2.70 -1.37 -26.40
CA LEU A 1033 3.78 -0.69 -25.69
C LEU A 1033 3.23 0.43 -24.79
N PRO A 1034 3.43 0.39 -23.46
CA PRO A 1034 3.21 1.54 -22.59
C PRO A 1034 4.19 2.67 -22.95
N ARG A 1035 3.74 3.59 -23.81
CA ARG A 1035 4.57 4.55 -24.56
C ARG A 1035 5.41 5.52 -23.72
N ARG A 1036 5.05 5.78 -22.45
CA ARG A 1036 5.84 6.64 -21.54
C ARG A 1036 6.87 5.87 -20.69
N ILE A 1037 6.90 4.53 -20.70
CA ILE A 1037 7.95 3.77 -20.02
C ILE A 1037 9.21 3.80 -20.91
N SER A 1038 10.04 4.83 -20.72
CA SER A 1038 11.25 5.11 -21.49
C SER A 1038 12.21 3.92 -21.64
N CYS A 1039 12.20 2.99 -20.68
CA CYS A 1039 13.05 1.80 -20.70
C CYS A 1039 12.35 0.49 -21.09
N ALA A 1040 11.11 0.52 -21.60
CA ALA A 1040 10.34 -0.70 -21.86
C ALA A 1040 10.96 -1.63 -22.94
N LEU A 1041 11.59 -1.08 -23.97
CA LEU A 1041 12.21 -1.85 -25.06
C LEU A 1041 13.63 -1.34 -25.35
N CYS A 1042 14.56 -1.57 -24.42
CA CYS A 1042 15.90 -0.99 -24.45
C CYS A 1042 17.01 -1.98 -24.05
N ARG A 1043 18.14 -1.95 -24.77
CA ARG A 1043 19.35 -2.77 -24.62
C ARG A 1043 20.46 -1.96 -23.96
N SER A 1044 21.04 -2.45 -22.87
CA SER A 1044 22.31 -1.96 -22.31
C SER A 1044 23.42 -3.00 -22.55
N ASP A 1045 24.66 -2.65 -22.26
CA ASP A 1045 25.77 -3.57 -22.06
C ASP A 1045 25.45 -4.73 -21.08
N LEU A 1046 24.73 -4.46 -19.98
CA LEU A 1046 24.36 -5.45 -18.96
C LEU A 1046 23.21 -6.39 -19.35
N GLY A 1047 22.41 -6.06 -20.37
CA GLY A 1047 21.21 -6.84 -20.69
C GLY A 1047 20.21 -6.11 -21.59
N ALA A 1048 18.95 -6.49 -21.52
CA ALA A 1048 17.86 -5.67 -22.06
C ALA A 1048 16.61 -5.79 -21.21
N SER A 1049 15.77 -4.76 -21.35
CA SER A 1049 14.40 -4.68 -20.86
C SER A 1049 13.45 -4.97 -22.02
N PHE A 1050 12.45 -5.81 -21.77
CA PHE A 1050 11.44 -6.20 -22.75
C PHE A 1050 10.07 -6.26 -22.07
N LEU A 1051 9.50 -5.08 -21.83
CA LEU A 1051 8.22 -4.86 -21.15
C LEU A 1051 7.16 -4.43 -22.17
N LEU A 1052 6.00 -5.06 -22.11
CA LEU A 1052 4.82 -4.79 -22.93
C LEU A 1052 3.59 -4.95 -22.06
N ALA A 1053 2.59 -4.07 -22.24
CA ALA A 1053 1.31 -4.23 -21.58
C ALA A 1053 0.56 -5.43 -22.22
N PRO A 1054 0.01 -6.37 -21.43
CA PRO A 1054 -0.69 -7.53 -21.96
C PRO A 1054 -2.02 -7.17 -22.65
N TYR A 1055 -2.58 -5.99 -22.38
CA TYR A 1055 -3.79 -5.47 -22.99
C TYR A 1055 -3.55 -4.11 -23.66
N GLY A 1056 -4.28 -3.89 -24.73
CA GLY A 1056 -4.35 -2.72 -25.59
C GLY A 1056 -5.41 -3.00 -26.66
N ASP A 1057 -5.99 -1.96 -27.24
CA ASP A 1057 -7.12 -2.08 -28.17
C ASP A 1057 -6.79 -1.44 -29.54
N GLY A 1058 -7.82 -1.08 -30.30
CA GLY A 1058 -7.66 -0.40 -31.59
C GLY A 1058 -7.08 1.03 -31.51
N ASP A 1059 -7.07 1.68 -30.34
CA ASP A 1059 -6.36 2.94 -30.14
C ASP A 1059 -4.93 2.69 -29.63
N ALA A 1060 -3.94 3.09 -30.43
CA ALA A 1060 -2.53 2.97 -30.11
C ALA A 1060 -2.06 3.82 -28.90
N THR A 1061 -2.94 4.59 -28.26
CA THR A 1061 -2.66 5.31 -27.01
C THR A 1061 -3.19 4.59 -25.76
N HIS A 1062 -4.13 3.66 -25.89
CA HIS A 1062 -4.62 2.86 -24.76
C HIS A 1062 -3.68 1.69 -24.46
N TYR A 1063 -3.49 1.39 -23.18
CA TYR A 1063 -2.85 0.18 -22.68
C TYR A 1063 -3.57 -0.28 -21.41
N GLY A 1064 -3.35 -1.51 -20.95
CA GLY A 1064 -4.12 -2.02 -19.82
C GLY A 1064 -3.61 -3.31 -19.21
N MET A 1065 -4.30 -3.68 -18.12
CA MET A 1065 -4.02 -4.83 -17.28
C MET A 1065 -5.33 -5.55 -16.92
N GLY A 1066 -5.18 -6.77 -16.40
CA GLY A 1066 -6.27 -7.65 -16.00
C GLY A 1066 -5.81 -9.10 -15.90
N ALA A 1067 -6.75 -9.98 -15.55
CA ALA A 1067 -6.49 -11.41 -15.36
C ALA A 1067 -6.05 -12.11 -16.66
N SER A 1068 -4.75 -12.33 -16.81
CA SER A 1068 -4.14 -13.03 -17.95
C SER A 1068 -2.95 -13.89 -17.53
N THR A 1069 -2.63 -14.89 -18.36
CA THR A 1069 -1.39 -15.67 -18.25
C THR A 1069 -0.48 -15.32 -19.42
N SER A 1070 0.62 -14.63 -19.12
CA SER A 1070 1.68 -14.34 -20.10
C SER A 1070 2.78 -15.40 -20.01
N THR A 1071 3.14 -15.98 -21.15
CA THR A 1071 4.23 -16.95 -21.28
C THR A 1071 5.22 -16.49 -22.35
N PHE A 1072 6.51 -16.74 -22.14
CA PHE A 1072 7.56 -16.31 -23.05
C PHE A 1072 8.49 -17.47 -23.41
N THR A 1073 9.03 -17.46 -24.63
CA THR A 1073 10.11 -18.33 -25.08
C THR A 1073 11.17 -17.51 -25.81
N TYR A 1074 12.43 -17.74 -25.46
CA TYR A 1074 13.56 -16.92 -25.88
C TYR A 1074 14.50 -17.72 -26.80
N ARG A 1075 14.93 -17.11 -27.90
CA ARG A 1075 15.79 -17.72 -28.91
C ARG A 1075 16.90 -16.76 -29.34
N ARG A 1076 18.13 -17.28 -29.46
CA ARG A 1076 19.31 -16.57 -29.97
C ARG A 1076 19.88 -17.36 -31.14
N ASP A 1077 20.05 -16.72 -32.29
CA ASP A 1077 20.52 -17.31 -33.56
C ASP A 1077 19.79 -18.63 -33.93
N GLY A 1078 18.48 -18.64 -33.69
CA GLY A 1078 17.58 -19.78 -33.93
C GLY A 1078 17.55 -20.83 -32.81
N GLN A 1079 18.53 -20.88 -31.90
CA GLN A 1079 18.53 -21.82 -30.78
C GLN A 1079 17.72 -21.28 -29.60
N GLN A 1080 16.96 -22.15 -28.92
CA GLN A 1080 16.22 -21.79 -27.71
C GLN A 1080 17.15 -21.75 -26.50
N VAL A 1081 17.05 -20.67 -25.71
CA VAL A 1081 17.95 -20.35 -24.60
C VAL A 1081 17.16 -19.92 -23.36
N PRO A 1082 17.71 -20.12 -22.14
CA PRO A 1082 17.15 -19.51 -20.94
C PRO A 1082 17.07 -17.99 -21.07
N ALA A 1083 16.12 -17.36 -20.37
CA ALA A 1083 15.96 -15.91 -20.31
C ALA A 1083 17.30 -15.19 -20.07
N ALA A 1084 17.98 -15.51 -18.97
CA ALA A 1084 19.27 -14.94 -18.55
C ALA A 1084 20.47 -15.23 -19.49
N GLN A 1085 20.24 -15.85 -20.64
CA GLN A 1085 21.26 -16.10 -21.68
C GLN A 1085 20.83 -15.58 -23.06
N LEU A 1086 19.66 -14.93 -23.20
CA LEU A 1086 19.16 -14.48 -24.50
C LEU A 1086 20.08 -13.45 -25.16
N PHE A 1087 20.56 -12.43 -24.44
CA PHE A 1087 21.38 -11.37 -25.00
C PHE A 1087 22.89 -11.64 -24.89
N VAL A 1088 23.67 -11.21 -25.88
CA VAL A 1088 25.15 -11.30 -25.90
C VAL A 1088 25.78 -9.96 -26.30
N PRO A 1089 27.04 -9.66 -25.90
CA PRO A 1089 27.71 -8.40 -26.25
C PRO A 1089 27.83 -8.16 -27.77
N GLU A 1090 28.00 -9.23 -28.54
CA GLU A 1090 28.09 -9.26 -29.99
C GLU A 1090 26.77 -8.91 -30.68
N GLU A 1091 26.82 -8.70 -32.00
CA GLU A 1091 25.61 -8.63 -32.80
C GLU A 1091 25.08 -10.04 -33.08
N ALA A 1092 23.85 -10.31 -32.64
CA ALA A 1092 23.17 -11.59 -32.83
C ALA A 1092 21.70 -11.39 -33.21
N GLU A 1093 21.05 -12.45 -33.72
CA GLU A 1093 19.62 -12.45 -33.99
C GLU A 1093 18.85 -12.98 -32.79
N TYR A 1094 17.96 -12.15 -32.24
CA TYR A 1094 17.14 -12.48 -31.09
C TYR A 1094 15.69 -12.68 -31.53
N ARG A 1095 15.04 -13.68 -30.92
CA ARG A 1095 13.60 -13.89 -31.05
C ARG A 1095 12.96 -14.10 -29.68
N VAL A 1096 11.89 -13.35 -29.45
CA VAL A 1096 11.03 -13.40 -28.27
C VAL A 1096 9.64 -13.83 -28.74
N ASP A 1097 9.21 -15.02 -28.35
CA ASP A 1097 7.86 -15.53 -28.58
C ASP A 1097 7.04 -15.34 -27.31
N GLN A 1098 6.04 -14.47 -27.32
CA GLN A 1098 5.11 -14.17 -26.23
C GLN A 1098 3.73 -14.77 -26.53
N SER A 1099 3.15 -15.54 -25.62
CA SER A 1099 1.75 -15.99 -25.68
C SER A 1099 1.01 -15.47 -24.45
N VAL A 1100 0.04 -14.57 -24.68
CA VAL A 1100 -0.86 -14.01 -23.66
C VAL A 1100 -2.22 -14.70 -23.80
N VAL A 1101 -2.71 -15.31 -22.73
CA VAL A 1101 -4.07 -15.89 -22.65
C VAL A 1101 -4.90 -15.06 -21.67
N ARG A 1102 -6.03 -14.53 -22.11
CA ARG A 1102 -6.94 -13.72 -21.27
C ARG A 1102 -7.90 -14.63 -20.50
N ARG A 1103 -8.23 -14.30 -19.24
CA ARG A 1103 -9.37 -14.91 -18.52
C ARG A 1103 -10.67 -14.39 -19.14
N THR A 1104 -11.31 -15.20 -19.96
CA THR A 1104 -12.61 -14.88 -20.58
C THR A 1104 -13.77 -15.12 -19.62
N ASN A 1105 -14.78 -14.26 -19.67
CA ASN A 1105 -16.07 -14.43 -18.97
C ASN A 1105 -17.23 -14.35 -20.00
N ALA A 1106 -18.48 -14.28 -19.56
CA ALA A 1106 -19.63 -14.20 -20.47
C ALA A 1106 -19.69 -12.90 -21.30
N LEU A 1107 -19.06 -11.82 -20.82
CA LEU A 1107 -19.03 -10.49 -21.41
C LEU A 1107 -17.71 -10.18 -22.15
N GLU A 1108 -16.64 -10.93 -21.89
CA GLU A 1108 -15.33 -10.79 -22.53
C GLU A 1108 -14.99 -12.08 -23.30
N THR A 1109 -15.36 -12.08 -24.57
CA THR A 1109 -15.34 -13.28 -25.43
C THR A 1109 -14.36 -13.16 -26.62
N LEU A 1110 -13.84 -11.97 -26.88
CA LEU A 1110 -12.91 -11.66 -27.96
C LEU A 1110 -11.45 -11.44 -27.49
N GLY A 1111 -10.52 -11.58 -28.44
CA GLY A 1111 -9.07 -11.49 -28.21
C GLY A 1111 -8.53 -12.52 -27.21
N THR A 1112 -9.17 -13.68 -27.11
CA THR A 1112 -9.02 -14.65 -26.00
C THR A 1112 -7.59 -15.12 -25.78
N ARG A 1113 -6.78 -15.12 -26.84
CA ARG A 1113 -5.34 -15.42 -26.83
C ARG A 1113 -4.63 -14.61 -27.91
N THR A 1114 -3.44 -14.11 -27.60
CA THR A 1114 -2.52 -13.53 -28.59
C THR A 1114 -1.15 -14.19 -28.53
N ASP A 1115 -0.68 -14.73 -29.66
CA ASP A 1115 0.67 -15.25 -29.87
C ASP A 1115 1.49 -14.26 -30.71
N THR A 1116 2.54 -13.66 -30.15
CA THR A 1116 3.42 -12.71 -30.86
C THR A 1116 4.88 -13.17 -30.86
N ALA A 1117 5.44 -13.36 -32.05
CA ALA A 1117 6.84 -13.66 -32.29
C ALA A 1117 7.57 -12.39 -32.78
N TYR A 1118 8.33 -11.75 -31.89
CA TYR A 1118 9.22 -10.63 -32.20
C TYR A 1118 10.60 -11.17 -32.56
N THR A 1119 11.13 -10.87 -33.74
CA THR A 1119 12.49 -11.21 -34.19
C THR A 1119 13.23 -9.94 -34.58
N PHE A 1120 14.47 -9.76 -34.13
CA PHE A 1120 15.25 -8.55 -34.38
C PHE A 1120 16.75 -8.78 -34.15
N ARG A 1121 17.61 -7.96 -34.75
CA ARG A 1121 19.08 -7.99 -34.57
C ARG A 1121 19.52 -6.86 -33.66
N SER A 1122 20.43 -7.13 -32.72
CA SER A 1122 20.93 -6.10 -31.80
C SER A 1122 22.34 -6.45 -31.29
N LYS A 1123 23.03 -5.44 -30.77
CA LYS A 1123 24.37 -5.52 -30.17
C LYS A 1123 24.36 -4.72 -28.87
N ALA A 1124 25.19 -5.09 -27.89
CA ALA A 1124 25.40 -4.23 -26.72
C ALA A 1124 25.92 -2.83 -27.13
N PRO A 1125 25.31 -1.72 -26.67
CA PRO A 1125 25.88 -0.40 -26.83
C PRO A 1125 27.13 -0.23 -25.96
N THR A 1126 28.20 0.31 -26.54
CA THR A 1126 29.48 0.57 -25.83
C THR A 1126 29.67 2.04 -25.44
N THR A 1127 28.81 2.94 -25.92
CA THR A 1127 28.87 4.38 -25.72
C THR A 1127 27.49 4.99 -25.90
N GLY A 1128 27.08 5.90 -25.02
CA GLY A 1128 25.81 6.62 -25.10
C GLY A 1128 25.40 7.20 -23.74
N ALA A 1129 24.35 8.01 -23.72
CA ALA A 1129 23.69 8.38 -22.47
C ALA A 1129 22.70 7.29 -22.05
N THR A 1130 22.54 7.08 -20.74
CA THR A 1130 21.39 6.35 -20.19
C THR A 1130 20.12 7.18 -20.44
N ALA A 1131 19.04 6.56 -20.94
CA ALA A 1131 17.76 7.26 -21.08
C ALA A 1131 17.14 7.53 -19.69
N PRO A 1132 16.38 8.62 -19.49
CA PRO A 1132 15.63 8.84 -18.25
C PRO A 1132 14.71 7.65 -17.97
N GLY A 1133 14.71 7.11 -16.75
CA GLY A 1133 13.97 5.89 -16.41
C GLY A 1133 14.65 4.57 -16.81
N CYS A 1134 15.84 4.60 -17.43
CA CYS A 1134 16.70 3.42 -17.57
C CYS A 1134 17.76 3.31 -16.47
N THR A 1135 17.99 4.38 -15.69
CA THR A 1135 18.95 4.39 -14.59
C THR A 1135 18.51 3.43 -13.48
N GLU A 1136 17.22 3.37 -13.16
CA GLU A 1136 16.66 2.37 -12.23
C GLU A 1136 16.79 0.92 -12.76
N VAL A 1137 16.76 0.75 -14.09
CA VAL A 1137 16.73 -0.58 -14.74
C VAL A 1137 18.13 -1.17 -14.97
N PHE A 1138 19.15 -0.34 -15.19
CA PHE A 1138 20.52 -0.78 -15.50
C PHE A 1138 21.62 -0.12 -14.65
N GLY A 1139 21.30 0.81 -13.75
CA GLY A 1139 22.28 1.58 -12.98
C GLY A 1139 22.82 2.80 -13.72
N THR A 1140 23.60 3.62 -13.02
CA THR A 1140 24.26 4.81 -13.59
C THR A 1140 25.45 4.44 -14.48
N GLY A 1141 25.62 5.18 -15.57
CA GLY A 1141 26.75 5.01 -16.50
C GLY A 1141 26.53 3.96 -17.60
N HIS A 1142 25.51 3.11 -17.50
CA HIS A 1142 25.20 2.09 -18.50
C HIS A 1142 24.41 2.69 -19.68
N PRO A 1143 24.95 2.67 -20.92
CA PRO A 1143 24.30 3.27 -22.08
C PRO A 1143 23.11 2.42 -22.54
N CYS A 1144 22.00 3.06 -22.96
CA CYS A 1144 20.82 2.32 -23.40
C CYS A 1144 20.42 2.63 -24.84
N ALA A 1145 20.30 1.58 -25.67
CA ALA A 1145 19.93 1.64 -27.08
C ALA A 1145 18.57 0.99 -27.32
N VAL A 1146 17.67 1.70 -27.98
CA VAL A 1146 16.29 1.26 -28.26
C VAL A 1146 16.28 0.00 -29.14
N LEU A 1147 15.53 -1.02 -28.73
CA LEU A 1147 15.44 -2.29 -29.44
C LEU A 1147 14.72 -2.14 -30.80
N PRO A 1148 15.20 -2.76 -31.89
CA PRO A 1148 14.57 -2.71 -33.22
C PRO A 1148 13.26 -3.54 -33.35
N VAL A 1149 12.46 -3.63 -32.31
CA VAL A 1149 11.16 -4.33 -32.34
C VAL A 1149 10.19 -3.63 -33.31
N ILE A 1150 9.35 -4.41 -34.00
CA ILE A 1150 8.16 -3.91 -34.69
C ILE A 1150 6.96 -4.23 -33.81
N LEU A 1151 6.14 -3.24 -33.50
CA LEU A 1151 4.88 -3.41 -32.80
C LEU A 1151 3.74 -3.25 -33.80
N LEU A 1152 2.62 -3.90 -33.56
CA LEU A 1152 1.44 -3.83 -34.42
C LEU A 1152 0.33 -3.02 -33.73
N GLY A 1153 -0.52 -2.38 -34.52
CA GLY A 1153 -1.76 -1.75 -34.08
C GLY A 1153 -2.83 -1.93 -35.15
N TYR A 1154 -4.09 -1.81 -34.77
CA TYR A 1154 -5.21 -2.27 -35.57
C TYR A 1154 -6.35 -1.25 -35.61
N ASP A 1155 -6.92 -1.06 -36.80
CA ASP A 1155 -8.13 -0.26 -37.03
C ASP A 1155 -8.99 -1.10 -37.98
N LEU A 1156 -9.78 -2.02 -37.39
CA LEU A 1156 -10.47 -3.08 -38.13
C LEU A 1156 -11.77 -2.60 -38.80
N GLY A 1157 -12.28 -1.41 -38.46
CA GLY A 1157 -13.55 -0.91 -38.98
C GLY A 1157 -14.79 -1.75 -38.57
N VAL A 1158 -14.71 -2.45 -37.45
CA VAL A 1158 -15.85 -3.14 -36.81
C VAL A 1158 -16.86 -2.15 -36.23
N ASP A 1159 -18.09 -2.62 -35.95
CA ASP A 1159 -19.06 -1.83 -35.20
C ASP A 1159 -18.83 -1.89 -33.67
N GLY A 1160 -19.63 -1.13 -32.90
CA GLY A 1160 -19.48 -1.01 -31.44
C GLY A 1160 -19.63 -2.34 -30.70
N ASP A 1161 -20.39 -3.28 -31.26
CA ASP A 1161 -20.55 -4.66 -30.78
C ASP A 1161 -19.31 -5.55 -31.09
N ASN A 1162 -18.20 -4.95 -31.54
CA ASN A 1162 -16.98 -5.61 -32.01
C ASN A 1162 -17.26 -6.67 -33.10
N THR A 1163 -18.25 -6.42 -33.97
CA THR A 1163 -18.63 -7.33 -35.05
C THR A 1163 -18.36 -6.78 -36.45
N ALA A 1164 -18.34 -7.70 -37.43
CA ALA A 1164 -18.52 -7.37 -38.83
C ALA A 1164 -19.57 -8.30 -39.48
N ARG A 1165 -20.09 -7.90 -40.65
CA ARG A 1165 -21.08 -8.71 -41.37
C ARG A 1165 -20.44 -9.91 -42.08
N ALA A 1166 -21.04 -11.09 -41.90
CA ALA A 1166 -20.79 -12.27 -42.69
C ALA A 1166 -21.07 -12.03 -44.19
N GLY A 1167 -20.39 -12.78 -45.06
CA GLY A 1167 -20.58 -12.72 -46.52
C GLY A 1167 -20.19 -11.39 -47.18
N ARG A 1168 -19.49 -10.51 -46.47
CA ARG A 1168 -19.01 -9.21 -46.94
C ARG A 1168 -17.49 -9.12 -46.83
N ALA A 1169 -16.91 -8.21 -47.61
CA ALA A 1169 -15.50 -7.85 -47.50
C ALA A 1169 -15.35 -6.69 -46.51
N LEU A 1170 -14.34 -6.76 -45.64
CA LEU A 1170 -14.00 -5.74 -44.65
C LEU A 1170 -12.59 -5.21 -44.94
N PRO A 1171 -12.42 -3.91 -45.27
CA PRO A 1171 -11.09 -3.30 -45.33
C PRO A 1171 -10.59 -3.04 -43.90
N VAL A 1172 -9.55 -3.77 -43.49
CA VAL A 1172 -8.90 -3.59 -42.18
C VAL A 1172 -7.63 -2.78 -42.36
N ARG A 1173 -7.42 -1.77 -41.51
CA ARG A 1173 -6.16 -1.03 -41.41
C ARG A 1173 -5.30 -1.65 -40.32
N ILE A 1174 -4.01 -1.75 -40.61
CA ILE A 1174 -2.99 -2.17 -39.66
C ILE A 1174 -1.94 -1.06 -39.63
N SER A 1175 -1.50 -0.66 -38.45
CA SER A 1175 -0.38 0.26 -38.23
C SER A 1175 0.82 -0.51 -37.69
N THR A 1176 2.01 0.08 -37.81
CA THR A 1176 3.20 -0.43 -37.13
C THR A 1176 3.82 0.65 -36.27
N LEU A 1177 4.07 0.35 -35.00
CA LEU A 1177 4.73 1.23 -34.06
C LEU A 1177 6.19 0.78 -33.87
N ARG A 1178 7.02 1.74 -33.44
CA ARG A 1178 8.39 1.53 -32.97
C ARG A 1178 8.48 2.09 -31.55
N PRO A 1179 9.42 1.62 -30.70
CA PRO A 1179 9.63 2.27 -29.43
C PRO A 1179 10.22 3.67 -29.64
N ASP A 1180 9.87 4.60 -28.75
CA ASP A 1180 10.28 5.99 -28.87
C ASP A 1180 11.81 6.11 -28.79
N GLY A 1181 12.36 7.07 -29.54
CA GLY A 1181 13.82 7.19 -29.73
C GLY A 1181 14.41 6.33 -30.85
N TYR A 1182 13.71 5.32 -31.39
CA TYR A 1182 14.20 4.52 -32.52
C TYR A 1182 14.53 5.38 -33.78
N ARG A 1183 15.59 5.02 -34.50
CA ARG A 1183 16.10 5.73 -35.70
C ARG A 1183 16.46 4.82 -36.89
N GLY A 1184 16.25 3.50 -36.77
CA GLY A 1184 16.56 2.54 -37.83
C GLY A 1184 15.51 2.47 -38.94
N PRO A 1185 15.59 1.46 -39.83
CA PRO A 1185 14.71 1.35 -41.00
C PRO A 1185 13.21 1.31 -40.70
N ARG A 1186 12.42 1.78 -41.65
CA ARG A 1186 10.95 1.66 -41.63
C ARG A 1186 10.55 0.24 -42.01
N VAL A 1187 9.34 -0.16 -41.62
CA VAL A 1187 8.72 -1.41 -42.08
C VAL A 1187 8.55 -1.33 -43.61
N THR A 1188 9.01 -2.37 -44.32
CA THR A 1188 9.05 -2.41 -45.79
C THR A 1188 8.07 -3.42 -46.38
N GLY A 1189 7.59 -4.37 -45.58
CA GLY A 1189 6.56 -5.32 -46.01
C GLY A 1189 5.67 -5.83 -44.90
N MET A 1190 4.48 -6.27 -45.30
CA MET A 1190 3.48 -6.88 -44.43
C MET A 1190 2.77 -8.03 -45.18
N ARG A 1191 2.26 -9.01 -44.43
CA ARG A 1191 1.38 -10.09 -44.90
C ARG A 1191 0.26 -10.29 -43.88
N VAL A 1192 -0.94 -10.54 -44.35
CA VAL A 1192 -2.14 -10.74 -43.52
C VAL A 1192 -2.77 -12.08 -43.87
N GLU A 1193 -2.99 -12.92 -42.87
CA GLU A 1193 -3.64 -14.22 -42.99
C GLU A 1193 -4.85 -14.26 -42.05
N VAL A 1194 -5.91 -14.96 -42.45
CA VAL A 1194 -7.18 -15.02 -41.73
C VAL A 1194 -7.66 -16.45 -41.54
N SER A 1195 -8.22 -16.74 -40.38
CA SER A 1195 -8.86 -18.00 -40.00
C SER A 1195 -10.29 -17.74 -39.55
N TYR A 1196 -11.16 -18.71 -39.79
CA TYR A 1196 -12.58 -18.71 -39.40
C TYR A 1196 -12.92 -19.90 -38.47
N ASP A 1197 -11.87 -20.55 -37.94
CA ASP A 1197 -11.89 -21.81 -37.19
C ASP A 1197 -10.82 -21.80 -36.08
N ASP A 1198 -10.69 -20.66 -35.39
CA ASP A 1198 -9.77 -20.39 -34.27
C ASP A 1198 -8.29 -20.80 -34.51
N GLY A 1199 -7.86 -20.68 -35.77
CA GLY A 1199 -6.48 -20.89 -36.21
C GLY A 1199 -6.18 -22.28 -36.78
N ALA A 1200 -7.18 -23.15 -36.94
CA ALA A 1200 -6.98 -24.49 -37.50
C ALA A 1200 -6.68 -24.48 -39.01
N THR A 1201 -7.32 -23.60 -39.79
CA THR A 1201 -7.00 -23.36 -41.21
C THR A 1201 -6.77 -21.87 -41.49
N TRP A 1202 -5.93 -21.58 -42.50
CA TRP A 1202 -5.47 -20.22 -42.79
C TRP A 1202 -5.63 -19.87 -44.27
N THR A 1203 -6.27 -18.73 -44.52
CA THR A 1203 -6.42 -18.11 -45.84
C THR A 1203 -5.50 -16.90 -45.93
N ASP A 1204 -4.63 -16.85 -46.94
CA ASP A 1204 -3.79 -15.69 -47.21
C ASP A 1204 -4.64 -14.53 -47.75
N SER A 1205 -4.71 -13.42 -47.00
CA SER A 1205 -5.40 -12.18 -47.40
C SER A 1205 -4.46 -11.20 -48.11
N GLY A 1206 -3.23 -11.63 -48.42
CA GLY A 1206 -2.27 -10.97 -49.28
C GLY A 1206 -1.19 -10.19 -48.54
N ARG A 1207 -0.38 -9.49 -49.34
CA ARG A 1207 0.66 -8.57 -48.89
C ARG A 1207 0.22 -7.13 -49.17
N PRO A 1208 -0.44 -6.43 -48.22
CA PRO A 1208 -0.90 -5.08 -48.44
C PRO A 1208 0.28 -4.11 -48.60
N HIS A 1209 0.10 -3.05 -49.39
CA HIS A 1209 1.12 -2.01 -49.55
C HIS A 1209 1.31 -1.23 -48.24
N VAL A 1210 2.52 -1.32 -47.67
CA VAL A 1210 2.93 -0.55 -46.50
C VAL A 1210 3.27 0.88 -46.94
N ARG A 1211 2.57 1.85 -46.36
CA ARG A 1211 2.78 3.29 -46.60
C ARG A 1211 4.02 3.80 -45.84
N PRO A 1212 4.54 5.00 -46.17
CA PRO A 1212 5.67 5.59 -45.45
C PRO A 1212 5.46 5.87 -43.94
N ASP A 1213 4.21 5.84 -43.45
CA ASP A 1213 3.85 5.93 -42.02
C ASP A 1213 3.84 4.55 -41.31
N GLY A 1214 4.19 3.47 -42.02
CA GLY A 1214 4.11 2.10 -41.53
C GLY A 1214 2.70 1.48 -41.62
N SER A 1215 1.67 2.24 -42.01
CA SER A 1215 0.31 1.70 -42.11
C SER A 1215 0.04 0.99 -43.43
N ALA A 1216 -0.72 -0.08 -43.36
CA ALA A 1216 -1.21 -0.86 -44.50
C ALA A 1216 -2.74 -1.05 -44.40
N THR A 1217 -3.36 -1.45 -45.50
CA THR A 1217 -4.78 -1.79 -45.55
C THR A 1217 -4.97 -3.09 -46.31
N ALA A 1218 -5.50 -4.11 -45.64
CA ALA A 1218 -5.85 -5.41 -46.22
C ALA A 1218 -7.38 -5.52 -46.37
N VAL A 1219 -7.86 -6.48 -47.16
CA VAL A 1219 -9.30 -6.72 -47.35
C VAL A 1219 -9.61 -8.17 -47.00
N LEU A 1220 -10.34 -8.36 -45.91
CA LEU A 1220 -10.74 -9.69 -45.41
C LEU A 1220 -12.09 -10.08 -46.01
N HIS A 1221 -12.21 -11.29 -46.53
CA HIS A 1221 -13.41 -11.77 -47.24
C HIS A 1221 -14.18 -12.80 -46.40
N HIS A 1222 -15.21 -12.35 -45.66
CA HIS A 1222 -15.91 -13.22 -44.72
C HIS A 1222 -16.78 -14.29 -45.42
N PRO A 1223 -16.83 -15.53 -44.91
CA PRO A 1223 -17.79 -16.54 -45.36
C PRO A 1223 -19.23 -16.11 -45.06
N ARG A 1224 -20.21 -16.64 -45.80
CA ARG A 1224 -21.64 -16.31 -45.62
C ARG A 1224 -22.29 -17.01 -44.41
N THR A 1225 -21.73 -18.15 -44.00
CA THR A 1225 -22.30 -19.07 -43.00
C THR A 1225 -21.20 -19.94 -42.41
N GLY A 1226 -21.36 -20.42 -41.18
CA GLY A 1226 -20.50 -21.44 -40.58
C GLY A 1226 -19.28 -20.91 -39.81
N ALA A 1227 -19.13 -19.58 -39.70
CA ALA A 1227 -18.13 -18.93 -38.87
C ALA A 1227 -18.79 -17.87 -37.99
N GLU A 1228 -18.35 -17.78 -36.74
CA GLU A 1228 -18.89 -16.86 -35.73
C GLU A 1228 -17.84 -15.84 -35.25
N HIS A 1229 -16.56 -16.15 -35.47
CA HIS A 1229 -15.41 -15.31 -35.11
C HIS A 1229 -14.40 -15.26 -36.26
N VAL A 1230 -13.53 -14.26 -36.23
CA VAL A 1230 -12.37 -14.14 -37.10
C VAL A 1230 -11.11 -14.19 -36.26
N THR A 1231 -10.19 -15.08 -36.61
CA THR A 1231 -8.86 -15.17 -36.00
C THR A 1231 -7.84 -14.61 -37.00
N LEU A 1232 -7.07 -13.60 -36.59
CA LEU A 1232 -6.25 -12.78 -37.47
C LEU A 1232 -4.76 -13.05 -37.22
N ARG A 1233 -3.97 -13.22 -38.29
CA ARG A 1233 -2.51 -13.28 -38.21
C ARG A 1233 -1.88 -12.22 -39.11
N VAL A 1234 -1.06 -11.38 -38.52
CA VAL A 1234 -0.30 -10.34 -39.23
C VAL A 1234 1.18 -10.63 -39.10
N THR A 1235 1.93 -10.45 -40.19
CA THR A 1235 3.40 -10.46 -40.17
C THR A 1235 3.93 -9.19 -40.83
N ALA A 1236 4.74 -8.42 -40.13
CA ALA A 1236 5.40 -7.21 -40.63
C ALA A 1236 6.93 -7.33 -40.50
N TRP A 1237 7.68 -6.70 -41.40
CA TRP A 1237 9.15 -6.76 -41.41
C TRP A 1237 9.81 -5.51 -42.02
N ASP A 1238 11.09 -5.31 -41.71
CA ASP A 1238 11.96 -4.29 -42.33
C ASP A 1238 13.15 -4.93 -43.07
N ASP A 1239 13.97 -4.07 -43.71
CA ASP A 1239 15.16 -4.47 -44.46
C ASP A 1239 16.41 -4.67 -43.58
N ALA A 1240 16.32 -4.47 -42.26
CA ALA A 1240 17.38 -4.76 -41.28
C ALA A 1240 17.22 -6.14 -40.62
N GLY A 1241 16.19 -6.90 -40.99
CA GLY A 1241 15.89 -8.22 -40.43
C GLY A 1241 14.99 -8.19 -39.19
N SER A 1242 14.45 -7.03 -38.82
CA SER A 1242 13.39 -6.99 -37.81
C SER A 1242 12.09 -7.53 -38.41
N ARG A 1243 11.43 -8.43 -37.69
CA ARG A 1243 10.19 -9.07 -38.12
C ARG A 1243 9.31 -9.38 -36.92
N THR A 1244 8.03 -9.06 -37.01
CA THR A 1244 7.04 -9.44 -36.00
C THR A 1244 5.89 -10.18 -36.63
N GLN A 1245 5.51 -11.31 -36.04
CA GLN A 1245 4.33 -12.07 -36.42
C GLN A 1245 3.41 -12.20 -35.21
N GLN A 1246 2.20 -11.65 -35.30
CA GLN A 1246 1.19 -11.75 -34.25
C GLN A 1246 -0.01 -12.54 -34.77
N THR A 1247 -0.58 -13.39 -33.92
CA THR A 1247 -1.85 -14.08 -34.12
C THR A 1247 -2.78 -13.71 -32.98
N VAL A 1248 -3.91 -13.06 -33.27
CA VAL A 1248 -4.97 -12.79 -32.29
C VAL A 1248 -6.14 -13.74 -32.54
N VAL A 1249 -6.41 -14.61 -31.57
CA VAL A 1249 -7.49 -15.58 -31.59
C VAL A 1249 -8.81 -14.88 -31.22
N ARG A 1250 -9.83 -15.07 -32.05
CA ARG A 1250 -11.12 -14.34 -32.01
C ARG A 1250 -10.91 -12.82 -31.96
N ALA A 1251 -10.14 -12.31 -32.91
CA ALA A 1251 -9.88 -10.88 -33.09
C ALA A 1251 -11.17 -10.04 -33.15
N TYR A 1252 -12.23 -10.54 -33.79
CA TYR A 1252 -13.57 -9.93 -33.80
C TYR A 1252 -14.66 -10.96 -34.16
N ALA A 1253 -15.94 -10.62 -33.94
CA ALA A 1253 -17.09 -11.50 -34.21
C ALA A 1253 -17.72 -11.30 -35.60
N LEU A 1254 -18.45 -12.30 -36.10
CA LEU A 1254 -19.22 -12.26 -37.34
C LEU A 1254 -20.73 -12.35 -37.10
N ARG A 1255 -21.44 -11.26 -37.38
CA ARG A 1255 -22.92 -11.23 -37.37
C ARG A 1255 -23.49 -11.52 -38.75
N ARG A 1256 -24.68 -12.14 -38.77
CA ARG A 1256 -25.38 -12.60 -39.98
C ARG A 1256 -26.10 -11.46 -40.72
#